data_AF-A0A939XDN7-F1
#
_entry.id   AF-A0A939XDN7-F1
#
_cell.length_a   1.000
_cell.length_b   1.000
_cell.length_c   1.000
_cell.angle_alpha   90.00
_cell.angle_beta   90.00
_cell.angle_gamma   90.00
#
_symmetry.space_group_name_H-M   'P 1'
#
loop_
_entity.id
_entity.type
_entity.pdbx_description
1 polymer ?
#
loop_
_entity_poly.entity_id
_entity_poly.type
_entity_poly.pdbx_seq_one_letter_code
_entity_poly.pdbx_strand_id
1 'polypeptide(L)'
;MGKKRIISALLSMTMVVTMVPFMVSAAPDTNTPGTFTELQALIDQGGLITLDRDYVAVSGEGSLKVTNGGTIDLNGHTIDRNLSSADPDGHVILISGGQLALIDDSADPKGTITGGFAENGGGICCVGRGKLVATSITITGNHATSKGGGLYLSPDNTYCSLTNVKITDNSAEEGGGVYSASQFLNFVSGLYTNLISGNTATTYGGGVYNTNELIARSMNITGNTAGVHGGGLYQHPASAAESGALELGHMISIKENTGDDLYLCTGERVIVASSFDPDCRIGVATEEQLPAVVTSTAYKDAYLQNAMQVFFTTMPQSRMNFDKDPDSLTKGEVIIEPLSVGFVGCSMTLDGRIGLNVFVDMSALTDEQKASAKVSFAIPGKGANTQEDTFDPSFVQTVDDIPCYGFTCYLSSIQMAEQIVPTLTYTGGSLTSSKAYSVTDYIANVSRSSYSNPITPMFASSMGTYGHFVQKYMSDYHGWSIGGSNGYAEIPNFDYNSTFTALYDDYIDALASYAASKSVGPSIESTKFKLLLENTTGIEVTITLKSGVTEELNASCTYGGKTYTAYKSGDRQYKIRIEGIYAQDLDKMITINGTVGGSENFSATVSAFGYMYAALSNPQSSNYKKDAMCALYSFWRVANVYKQYD
;
A
#
# COMPACT_ATOMS: atom_id res chain seq x y z
N MET A 1 -20.24 46.65 14.85
CA MET A 1 -19.94 46.32 13.44
C MET A 1 -18.67 45.49 13.45
N GLY A 2 -18.70 44.15 13.51
CA GLY A 2 -18.99 43.19 12.43
C GLY A 2 -17.66 42.80 11.75
N LYS A 3 -17.19 41.56 11.61
CA LYS A 3 -17.67 40.19 11.85
C LYS A 3 -16.42 39.33 12.21
N LYS A 4 -16.53 38.39 13.17
CA LYS A 4 -15.55 37.32 13.42
C LYS A 4 -16.17 35.97 13.03
N ARG A 5 -15.33 35.11 12.44
CA ARG A 5 -15.53 33.68 12.15
C ARG A 5 -15.85 32.89 13.41
N ILE A 6 -16.82 31.98 13.36
CA ILE A 6 -16.82 30.68 14.08
C ILE A 6 -17.49 29.62 13.19
N ILE A 7 -16.84 28.46 13.21
CA ILE A 7 -17.04 27.16 12.59
C ILE A 7 -18.48 26.61 12.71
N SER A 8 -18.98 26.04 11.60
CA SER A 8 -20.19 25.22 11.54
C SER A 8 -19.80 23.75 11.75
N ALA A 9 -20.10 23.23 12.94
CA ALA A 9 -20.18 21.81 13.25
C ALA A 9 -21.66 21.44 13.51
N LEU A 10 -22.01 20.15 13.36
CA LEU A 10 -23.34 19.49 13.40
C LEU A 10 -24.07 19.51 12.04
N LEU A 11 -24.57 18.39 11.50
CA LEU A 11 -25.18 17.24 12.18
C LEU A 11 -24.46 15.89 11.93
N SER A 12 -23.76 15.38 12.94
CA SER A 12 -23.72 13.94 13.24
C SER A 12 -24.65 13.74 14.44
N MET A 13 -25.75 13.04 14.25
CA MET A 13 -26.69 12.73 15.33
C MET A 13 -26.57 11.23 15.63
N THR A 14 -25.44 10.84 16.22
CA THR A 14 -25.33 9.56 16.93
C THR A 14 -26.02 9.73 18.27
N MET A 15 -27.22 9.17 18.39
CA MET A 15 -27.89 9.02 19.67
C MET A 15 -27.14 7.92 20.43
N VAL A 16 -26.22 8.30 21.31
CA VAL A 16 -25.65 7.38 22.31
C VAL A 16 -26.74 7.09 23.33
N VAL A 17 -27.49 6.02 23.11
CA VAL A 17 -28.26 5.40 24.18
C VAL A 17 -27.35 4.39 24.86
N THR A 18 -26.79 4.74 26.01
CA THR A 18 -26.19 3.77 26.93
C THR A 18 -27.29 2.87 27.48
N MET A 19 -27.63 1.79 26.79
CA MET A 19 -28.27 0.63 27.42
C MET A 19 -27.18 -0.38 27.72
N VAL A 20 -27.02 -0.67 29.01
CA VAL A 20 -26.19 -1.77 29.51
C VAL A 20 -26.72 -3.05 28.85
N PRO A 21 -25.92 -3.79 28.05
CA PRO A 21 -26.38 -5.08 27.55
C PRO A 21 -26.60 -6.00 28.74
N PHE A 22 -27.78 -6.58 28.84
CA PHE A 22 -28.01 -7.75 29.68
C PHE A 22 -27.14 -8.87 29.11
N MET A 23 -25.95 -9.08 29.69
CA MET A 23 -25.16 -10.28 29.44
C MET A 23 -25.87 -11.46 30.10
N VAL A 24 -26.48 -12.32 29.29
CA VAL A 24 -26.77 -13.69 29.71
C VAL A 24 -25.50 -14.49 29.44
N SER A 25 -24.65 -14.68 30.45
CA SER A 25 -23.53 -15.62 30.36
C SER A 25 -23.90 -16.96 30.98
N ALA A 26 -23.99 -17.98 30.13
CA ALA A 26 -23.60 -19.33 30.50
C ALA A 26 -22.34 -19.60 29.69
N ALA A 27 -21.18 -19.71 30.36
CA ALA A 27 -19.90 -19.96 29.69
C ALA A 27 -20.01 -21.25 28.85
N PRO A 28 -20.02 -21.16 27.51
CA PRO A 28 -20.04 -22.34 26.67
C PRO A 28 -18.61 -22.77 26.37
N ASP A 29 -18.44 -24.06 26.14
CA ASP A 29 -17.19 -24.64 25.66
C ASP A 29 -16.83 -24.02 24.31
N THR A 30 -15.91 -23.04 24.30
CA THR A 30 -15.57 -22.19 23.13
C THR A 30 -14.93 -22.96 21.98
N ASN A 31 -14.75 -24.28 22.12
CA ASN A 31 -14.18 -25.16 21.10
C ASN A 31 -15.25 -25.87 20.25
N THR A 32 -16.53 -25.79 20.61
CA THR A 32 -17.62 -26.41 19.82
C THR A 32 -18.37 -25.32 19.05
N PRO A 33 -18.46 -25.43 17.71
CA PRO A 33 -19.27 -24.50 16.92
C PRO A 33 -20.75 -24.49 17.34
N GLY A 34 -21.39 -23.33 17.26
CA GLY A 34 -22.84 -23.21 17.39
C GLY A 34 -23.56 -23.69 16.13
N THR A 35 -24.86 -23.91 16.23
CA THR A 35 -25.72 -24.35 15.11
C THR A 35 -26.50 -23.19 14.50
N PHE A 36 -26.97 -23.33 13.26
CA PHE A 36 -27.78 -22.27 12.64
C PHE A 36 -29.14 -22.11 13.35
N THR A 37 -29.70 -23.19 13.90
CA THR A 37 -30.94 -23.11 14.69
C THR A 37 -30.78 -22.21 15.92
N GLU A 38 -29.64 -22.31 16.62
CA GLU A 38 -29.34 -21.46 17.78
C GLU A 38 -29.19 -19.99 17.36
N LEU A 39 -28.41 -19.73 16.30
CA LEU A 39 -28.20 -18.37 15.81
C LEU A 39 -29.48 -17.76 15.24
N GLN A 40 -30.32 -18.54 14.55
CA GLN A 40 -31.62 -18.10 14.07
C GLN A 40 -32.52 -17.66 15.22
N ALA A 41 -32.55 -18.40 16.32
CA ALA A 41 -33.35 -18.03 17.49
C ALA A 41 -32.89 -16.71 18.13
N LEU A 42 -31.60 -16.36 18.02
CA LEU A 42 -31.09 -15.04 18.42
C LEU A 42 -31.50 -13.96 17.42
N ILE A 43 -31.39 -14.22 16.12
CA ILE A 43 -31.83 -13.31 15.05
C ILE A 43 -33.31 -12.97 15.19
N ASP A 44 -34.15 -13.96 15.51
CA ASP A 44 -35.60 -13.77 15.68
C ASP A 44 -35.95 -12.89 16.89
N GLN A 45 -35.08 -12.83 17.90
CA GLN A 45 -35.23 -11.90 19.05
C GLN A 45 -34.87 -10.46 18.67
N GLY A 46 -34.06 -10.27 17.63
CA GLY A 46 -33.56 -8.98 17.16
C GLY A 46 -32.55 -8.33 18.11
N GLY A 47 -32.12 -7.11 17.78
CA GLY A 47 -31.10 -6.37 18.52
C GLY A 47 -29.67 -6.65 18.05
N LEU A 48 -28.70 -6.43 18.95
CA LEU A 48 -27.27 -6.68 18.70
C LEU A 48 -26.90 -8.09 19.18
N ILE A 49 -26.38 -8.90 18.28
CA ILE A 49 -25.88 -10.25 18.52
C ILE A 49 -24.38 -10.22 18.30
N THR A 50 -23.59 -10.37 19.37
CA THR A 50 -22.13 -10.53 19.27
C THR A 50 -21.80 -12.01 19.34
N LEU A 51 -21.12 -12.54 18.32
CA LEU A 51 -20.71 -13.94 18.29
C LEU A 51 -19.59 -14.21 19.30
N ASP A 52 -19.68 -15.37 19.95
CA ASP A 52 -18.72 -15.87 20.94
C ASP A 52 -17.93 -17.09 20.44
N ARG A 53 -18.27 -17.59 19.24
CA ARG A 53 -17.72 -18.77 18.57
C ARG A 53 -18.16 -18.78 17.11
N ASP A 54 -17.62 -19.71 16.34
CA ASP A 54 -18.06 -19.99 14.96
C ASP A 54 -19.41 -20.72 14.95
N TYR A 55 -20.26 -20.44 13.96
CA TYR A 55 -21.54 -21.10 13.74
C TYR A 55 -21.50 -21.87 12.42
N VAL A 56 -21.73 -23.17 12.48
CA VAL A 56 -21.66 -24.08 11.32
C VAL A 56 -22.99 -24.79 11.17
N ALA A 57 -23.61 -24.69 10.00
CA ALA A 57 -24.87 -25.38 9.73
C ALA A 57 -24.67 -26.90 9.73
N VAL A 58 -25.63 -27.61 10.33
CA VAL A 58 -25.71 -29.07 10.26
C VAL A 58 -26.74 -29.52 9.21
N SER A 59 -26.72 -30.82 8.88
CA SER A 59 -27.62 -31.38 7.87
C SER A 59 -29.09 -31.10 8.18
N GLY A 60 -29.81 -30.50 7.22
CA GLY A 60 -31.23 -30.17 7.33
C GLY A 60 -31.52 -28.75 7.83
N GLU A 61 -30.50 -27.98 8.27
CA GLU A 61 -30.67 -26.55 8.53
C GLU A 61 -30.69 -25.76 7.22
N GLY A 62 -31.53 -24.72 7.16
CA GLY A 62 -31.63 -23.79 6.03
C GLY A 62 -30.84 -22.50 6.27
N SER A 63 -30.99 -21.51 5.38
CA SER A 63 -30.37 -20.19 5.53
C SER A 63 -30.78 -19.46 6.81
N LEU A 64 -29.91 -18.58 7.33
CA LEU A 64 -30.28 -17.63 8.38
C LEU A 64 -31.18 -16.54 7.80
N LYS A 65 -32.42 -16.45 8.27
CA LYS A 65 -33.46 -15.58 7.73
C LYS A 65 -33.57 -14.30 8.54
N VAL A 66 -33.35 -13.16 7.87
CA VAL A 66 -33.51 -11.83 8.45
C VAL A 66 -34.70 -11.14 7.79
N THR A 67 -35.75 -10.91 8.58
CA THR A 67 -37.02 -10.30 8.11
C THR A 67 -37.32 -8.96 8.79
N ASN A 68 -36.92 -8.79 10.05
CA ASN A 68 -37.18 -7.59 10.85
C ASN A 68 -35.95 -6.66 10.98
N GLY A 69 -34.80 -7.09 10.45
CA GLY A 69 -33.50 -6.42 10.65
C GLY A 69 -32.85 -6.74 12.00
N GLY A 70 -31.68 -6.15 12.25
CA GLY A 70 -30.88 -6.39 13.44
C GLY A 70 -29.40 -6.11 13.20
N THR A 71 -28.57 -6.34 14.20
CA THR A 71 -27.12 -6.26 14.08
C THR A 71 -26.49 -7.57 14.51
N ILE A 72 -25.66 -8.14 13.65
CA ILE A 72 -24.80 -9.26 13.99
C ILE A 72 -23.37 -8.74 13.92
N ASP A 73 -22.72 -8.77 15.08
CA ASP A 73 -21.29 -8.54 15.24
C ASP A 73 -20.57 -9.90 15.23
N LEU A 74 -19.82 -10.14 14.15
CA LEU A 74 -19.08 -11.38 13.95
C LEU A 74 -17.95 -11.52 14.95
N ASN A 75 -17.39 -10.43 15.50
CA ASN A 75 -16.36 -10.45 16.53
C ASN A 75 -15.21 -11.46 16.24
N GLY A 76 -14.74 -11.48 14.98
CA GLY A 76 -13.70 -12.39 14.52
C GLY A 76 -14.12 -13.86 14.29
N HIS A 77 -15.42 -14.16 14.27
CA HIS A 77 -15.97 -15.52 14.10
C HIS A 77 -16.62 -15.76 12.73
N THR A 78 -16.76 -17.04 12.38
CA THR A 78 -17.27 -17.51 11.10
C THR A 78 -18.72 -17.96 11.19
N ILE A 79 -19.53 -17.60 10.19
CA ILE A 79 -20.82 -18.25 9.89
C ILE A 79 -20.65 -19.06 8.61
N ASP A 80 -20.74 -20.38 8.73
CA ASP A 80 -20.47 -21.34 7.66
C ASP A 80 -21.71 -22.21 7.36
N ARG A 81 -22.21 -22.11 6.14
CA ARG A 81 -23.37 -22.90 5.68
C ARG A 81 -23.02 -24.35 5.31
N ASN A 82 -21.73 -24.65 5.14
CA ASN A 82 -21.14 -25.99 4.98
C ASN A 82 -21.80 -26.86 3.90
N LEU A 83 -22.12 -26.27 2.75
CA LEU A 83 -22.70 -26.98 1.61
C LEU A 83 -21.63 -27.40 0.60
N SER A 84 -21.75 -28.63 0.10
CA SER A 84 -20.91 -29.16 -1.00
C SER A 84 -21.65 -29.27 -2.33
N SER A 85 -22.95 -28.95 -2.35
CA SER A 85 -23.83 -29.02 -3.53
C SER A 85 -24.95 -27.99 -3.41
N ALA A 86 -25.48 -27.54 -4.54
CA ALA A 86 -26.58 -26.57 -4.59
C ALA A 86 -27.79 -27.01 -3.76
N ASP A 87 -28.31 -26.08 -2.97
CA ASP A 87 -29.56 -26.21 -2.20
C ASP A 87 -30.46 -24.99 -2.48
N PRO A 88 -31.78 -25.17 -2.72
CA PRO A 88 -32.71 -24.04 -2.89
C PRO A 88 -32.77 -23.05 -1.72
N ASP A 89 -32.46 -23.48 -0.49
CA ASP A 89 -32.30 -22.64 0.72
C ASP A 89 -30.82 -22.67 1.17
N GLY A 90 -29.94 -22.61 0.18
CA GLY A 90 -28.50 -22.79 0.32
C GLY A 90 -27.69 -21.53 0.60
N HIS A 91 -28.35 -20.38 0.75
CA HIS A 91 -27.69 -19.14 1.15
C HIS A 91 -27.13 -19.29 2.57
N VAL A 92 -26.05 -18.58 2.91
CA VAL A 92 -25.66 -18.44 4.33
C VAL A 92 -26.69 -17.56 5.04
N ILE A 93 -26.95 -16.37 4.47
CA ILE A 93 -27.90 -15.39 5.02
C ILE A 93 -28.90 -14.98 3.94
N LEU A 94 -30.19 -15.07 4.26
CA LEU A 94 -31.29 -14.56 3.45
C LEU A 94 -31.93 -13.33 4.12
N ILE A 95 -31.74 -12.16 3.54
CA ILE A 95 -32.39 -10.91 3.97
C ILE A 95 -33.62 -10.73 3.09
N SER A 96 -34.82 -10.88 3.67
CA SER A 96 -36.10 -10.77 2.95
C SER A 96 -36.96 -9.60 3.45
N GLY A 97 -36.42 -8.79 4.36
CA GLY A 97 -37.03 -7.58 4.90
C GLY A 97 -36.14 -6.95 5.98
N GLY A 98 -36.41 -5.68 6.32
CA GLY A 98 -35.65 -4.94 7.33
C GLY A 98 -34.22 -4.60 6.91
N GLN A 99 -33.43 -4.08 7.86
CA GLN A 99 -32.01 -3.78 7.66
C GLN A 99 -31.15 -4.66 8.54
N LEU A 100 -30.28 -5.45 7.93
CA LEU A 100 -29.22 -6.18 8.62
C LEU A 100 -27.93 -5.34 8.62
N ALA A 101 -27.40 -5.08 9.81
CA ALA A 101 -26.03 -4.63 9.97
C ALA A 101 -25.13 -5.83 10.30
N LEU A 102 -24.15 -6.12 9.46
CA LEU A 102 -23.09 -7.11 9.71
C LEU A 102 -21.80 -6.36 10.01
N ILE A 103 -21.25 -6.54 11.20
CA ILE A 103 -20.03 -5.83 11.62
C ILE A 103 -19.01 -6.81 12.16
N ASP A 104 -17.74 -6.42 12.16
CA ASP A 104 -16.71 -6.99 13.02
C ASP A 104 -15.88 -5.82 13.55
N ASP A 105 -16.08 -5.50 14.84
CA ASP A 105 -15.37 -4.41 15.52
C ASP A 105 -14.23 -4.89 16.43
N SER A 106 -13.87 -6.18 16.31
CA SER A 106 -12.78 -6.78 17.06
C SER A 106 -11.43 -6.14 16.70
N ALA A 107 -10.42 -6.33 17.56
CA ALA A 107 -9.09 -5.75 17.37
C ALA A 107 -8.37 -6.28 16.10
N ASP A 108 -8.77 -7.45 15.61
CA ASP A 108 -8.26 -8.09 14.39
C ASP A 108 -9.45 -8.65 13.58
N PRO A 109 -10.15 -7.80 12.80
CA PRO A 109 -11.37 -8.19 12.10
C PRO A 109 -11.13 -9.31 11.09
N LYS A 110 -11.74 -10.46 11.36
CA LYS A 110 -11.63 -11.69 10.55
C LYS A 110 -12.96 -12.44 10.42
N GLY A 111 -14.05 -11.80 10.83
CA GLY A 111 -15.39 -12.31 10.75
C GLY A 111 -15.75 -12.70 9.32
N THR A 112 -16.25 -13.92 9.15
CA THR A 112 -16.34 -14.55 7.83
C THR A 112 -17.74 -15.13 7.56
N ILE A 113 -18.24 -14.95 6.34
CA ILE A 113 -19.45 -15.57 5.79
C ILE A 113 -19.05 -16.53 4.67
N THR A 114 -19.32 -17.84 4.82
CA THR A 114 -18.81 -18.87 3.90
C THR A 114 -19.69 -20.11 3.76
N GLY A 115 -19.32 -21.00 2.83
CA GLY A 115 -19.89 -22.34 2.64
C GLY A 115 -21.29 -22.39 2.05
N GLY A 116 -21.79 -21.27 1.54
CA GLY A 116 -23.09 -21.20 0.89
C GLY A 116 -23.06 -21.71 -0.55
N PHE A 117 -24.12 -22.42 -0.95
CA PHE A 117 -24.28 -22.97 -2.31
C PHE A 117 -25.76 -22.93 -2.71
N ALA A 118 -26.16 -21.88 -3.43
CA ALA A 118 -27.55 -21.63 -3.82
C ALA A 118 -27.71 -21.37 -5.32
N GLU A 119 -28.94 -21.12 -5.78
CA GLU A 119 -29.18 -20.63 -7.15
C GLU A 119 -28.67 -19.18 -7.33
N ASN A 120 -28.99 -18.31 -6.37
CA ASN A 120 -28.57 -16.91 -6.34
C ASN A 120 -28.04 -16.58 -4.94
N GLY A 121 -27.00 -15.75 -4.78
CA GLY A 121 -26.56 -15.30 -3.46
C GLY A 121 -26.08 -16.45 -2.58
N GLY A 122 -25.01 -17.15 -2.98
CA GLY A 122 -24.45 -18.26 -2.19
C GLY A 122 -24.14 -17.83 -0.77
N GLY A 123 -23.37 -16.75 -0.61
CA GLY A 123 -23.11 -16.13 0.69
C GLY A 123 -24.36 -15.44 1.24
N ILE A 124 -24.69 -14.28 0.67
CA ILE A 124 -25.80 -13.44 1.13
C ILE A 124 -26.76 -13.20 -0.04
N CYS A 125 -28.05 -13.45 0.21
CA CYS A 125 -29.13 -13.13 -0.71
C CYS A 125 -30.00 -12.03 -0.10
N CYS A 126 -30.07 -10.87 -0.75
CA CYS A 126 -30.88 -9.74 -0.30
C CYS A 126 -32.05 -9.54 -1.28
N VAL A 127 -33.27 -9.66 -0.75
CA VAL A 127 -34.55 -9.58 -1.47
C VAL A 127 -35.61 -8.86 -0.64
N GLY A 128 -36.78 -8.62 -1.22
CA GLY A 128 -37.97 -8.15 -0.49
C GLY A 128 -37.82 -6.74 0.08
N ARG A 129 -37.08 -5.85 -0.60
CA ARG A 129 -36.68 -4.52 -0.08
C ARG A 129 -35.76 -4.60 1.16
N GLY A 130 -35.08 -5.73 1.33
CA GLY A 130 -34.05 -5.92 2.34
C GLY A 130 -32.91 -4.91 2.19
N LYS A 131 -32.24 -4.62 3.31
CA LYS A 131 -31.08 -3.73 3.33
C LYS A 131 -29.91 -4.40 4.04
N LEU A 132 -28.75 -4.35 3.42
CA LEU A 132 -27.50 -4.80 4.00
C LEU A 132 -26.57 -3.60 4.26
N VAL A 133 -26.05 -3.52 5.47
CA VAL A 133 -24.93 -2.64 5.82
C VAL A 133 -23.84 -3.52 6.39
N ALA A 134 -22.72 -3.67 5.70
CA ALA A 134 -21.62 -4.54 6.15
C ALA A 134 -20.34 -3.74 6.39
N THR A 135 -19.65 -4.01 7.51
CA THR A 135 -18.42 -3.31 7.90
C THR A 135 -17.36 -4.29 8.40
N SER A 136 -16.16 -4.24 7.82
CA SER A 136 -14.99 -5.02 8.26
C SER A 136 -15.17 -6.54 8.26
N ILE A 137 -16.02 -7.08 7.38
CA ILE A 137 -16.25 -8.53 7.23
C ILE A 137 -15.63 -9.11 5.97
N THR A 138 -15.50 -10.44 5.93
CA THR A 138 -15.10 -11.21 4.74
C THR A 138 -16.26 -12.10 4.26
N ILE A 139 -16.56 -12.06 2.97
CA ILE A 139 -17.50 -12.96 2.29
C ILE A 139 -16.69 -13.81 1.31
N THR A 140 -16.52 -15.10 1.59
CA THR A 140 -15.58 -15.93 0.83
C THR A 140 -16.00 -17.38 0.63
N GLY A 141 -15.54 -18.00 -0.45
CA GLY A 141 -15.73 -19.43 -0.71
C GLY A 141 -17.19 -19.83 -0.95
N ASN A 142 -18.04 -18.89 -1.38
CA ASN A 142 -19.45 -19.16 -1.65
C ASN A 142 -19.70 -19.38 -3.14
N HIS A 143 -20.74 -20.16 -3.46
CA HIS A 143 -21.08 -20.52 -4.82
C HIS A 143 -22.56 -20.25 -5.12
N ALA A 144 -22.84 -19.70 -6.30
CA ALA A 144 -24.18 -19.60 -6.86
C ALA A 144 -24.22 -20.30 -8.22
N THR A 145 -25.26 -21.08 -8.53
CA THR A 145 -25.35 -21.67 -9.88
C THR A 145 -25.75 -20.65 -10.95
N SER A 146 -26.33 -19.51 -10.55
CA SER A 146 -26.74 -18.44 -11.45
C SER A 146 -26.08 -17.11 -11.07
N LYS A 147 -26.52 -16.43 -10.00
CA LYS A 147 -26.12 -15.02 -9.77
C LYS A 147 -25.57 -14.75 -8.38
N GLY A 148 -24.44 -14.04 -8.31
CA GLY A 148 -23.93 -13.51 -7.04
C GLY A 148 -23.40 -14.60 -6.13
N GLY A 149 -22.20 -15.11 -6.39
CA GLY A 149 -21.62 -16.19 -5.58
C GLY A 149 -21.47 -15.77 -4.12
N GLY A 150 -20.87 -14.60 -3.89
CA GLY A 150 -20.77 -13.99 -2.56
C GLY A 150 -22.04 -13.23 -2.16
N LEU A 151 -22.50 -12.31 -3.01
CA LEU A 151 -23.63 -11.43 -2.72
C LEU A 151 -24.56 -11.30 -3.94
N TYR A 152 -25.85 -11.51 -3.70
CA TYR A 152 -26.91 -11.21 -4.66
C TYR A 152 -27.84 -10.13 -4.11
N LEU A 153 -28.07 -9.09 -4.91
CA LEU A 153 -29.03 -8.02 -4.62
C LEU A 153 -30.09 -7.96 -5.73
N SER A 154 -31.34 -8.24 -5.39
CA SER A 154 -32.46 -8.26 -6.33
C SER A 154 -32.96 -6.85 -6.71
N PRO A 155 -33.70 -6.73 -7.82
CA PRO A 155 -34.21 -5.45 -8.31
C PRO A 155 -35.38 -4.82 -7.54
N ASP A 156 -35.88 -5.45 -6.49
CA ASP A 156 -37.05 -5.01 -5.72
C ASP A 156 -36.69 -3.99 -4.62
N ASN A 157 -35.98 -2.92 -4.99
CA ASN A 157 -35.56 -1.81 -4.12
C ASN A 157 -34.70 -2.25 -2.93
N THR A 158 -33.81 -3.22 -3.14
CA THR A 158 -32.77 -3.57 -2.18
C THR A 158 -31.73 -2.46 -2.06
N TYR A 159 -31.09 -2.38 -0.91
CA TYR A 159 -30.02 -1.42 -0.62
C TYR A 159 -28.82 -2.14 -0.02
N CYS A 160 -27.62 -1.84 -0.50
CA CYS A 160 -26.39 -2.39 0.05
C CYS A 160 -25.33 -1.31 0.24
N SER A 161 -24.79 -1.23 1.45
CA SER A 161 -23.63 -0.39 1.76
C SER A 161 -22.52 -1.22 2.39
N LEU A 162 -21.33 -1.17 1.80
CA LEU A 162 -20.17 -1.98 2.18
C LEU A 162 -19.00 -1.06 2.54
N THR A 163 -18.39 -1.29 3.70
CA THR A 163 -17.23 -0.52 4.20
C THR A 163 -16.15 -1.45 4.71
N ASN A 164 -14.91 -1.35 4.22
CA ASN A 164 -13.81 -2.26 4.58
C ASN A 164 -14.16 -3.76 4.40
N VAL A 165 -14.99 -4.11 3.41
CA VAL A 165 -15.43 -5.49 3.17
C VAL A 165 -14.49 -6.17 2.18
N LYS A 166 -14.21 -7.45 2.41
CA LYS A 166 -13.52 -8.34 1.47
C LYS A 166 -14.52 -9.32 0.86
N ILE A 167 -14.60 -9.40 -0.46
CA ILE A 167 -15.41 -10.38 -1.19
C ILE A 167 -14.45 -11.20 -2.05
N THR A 168 -14.11 -12.42 -1.62
CA THR A 168 -13.05 -13.19 -2.26
C THR A 168 -13.40 -14.64 -2.56
N ASP A 169 -12.82 -15.20 -3.62
CA ASP A 169 -12.90 -16.65 -3.91
C ASP A 169 -14.34 -17.18 -4.01
N ASN A 170 -15.28 -16.32 -4.44
CA ASN A 170 -16.67 -16.72 -4.70
C ASN A 170 -16.86 -17.03 -6.19
N SER A 171 -17.88 -17.84 -6.52
CA SER A 171 -18.14 -18.21 -7.91
C SER A 171 -19.62 -18.22 -8.29
N ALA A 172 -19.91 -17.84 -9.53
CA ALA A 172 -21.26 -17.84 -10.11
C ALA A 172 -21.26 -17.99 -11.64
N GLU A 173 -22.44 -18.04 -12.27
CA GLU A 173 -22.55 -17.83 -13.71
C GLU A 173 -22.30 -16.35 -14.03
N GLU A 174 -23.03 -15.45 -13.35
CA GLU A 174 -22.89 -14.00 -13.42
C GLU A 174 -22.60 -13.40 -12.03
N GLY A 175 -21.66 -12.47 -11.92
CA GLY A 175 -21.36 -11.82 -10.65
C GLY A 175 -20.70 -12.79 -9.66
N GLY A 176 -19.51 -13.29 -9.98
CA GLY A 176 -18.82 -14.29 -9.17
C GLY A 176 -18.70 -13.85 -7.71
N GLY A 177 -18.25 -12.61 -7.48
CA GLY A 177 -18.30 -11.95 -6.18
C GLY A 177 -19.68 -11.39 -5.89
N VAL A 178 -20.11 -10.42 -6.69
CA VAL A 178 -21.36 -9.67 -6.50
C VAL A 178 -22.18 -9.63 -7.78
N TYR A 179 -23.47 -9.95 -7.66
CA TYR A 179 -24.48 -9.59 -8.64
C TYR A 179 -25.43 -8.55 -8.04
N SER A 180 -25.51 -7.39 -8.67
CA SER A 180 -26.40 -6.32 -8.26
C SER A 180 -27.35 -5.93 -9.38
N ALA A 181 -28.63 -6.22 -9.16
CA ALA A 181 -29.72 -5.54 -9.84
C ALA A 181 -30.43 -4.56 -8.89
N SER A 182 -29.82 -4.22 -7.75
CA SER A 182 -30.40 -3.34 -6.74
C SER A 182 -30.63 -1.92 -7.23
N GLN A 183 -31.45 -1.14 -6.52
CA GLN A 183 -31.52 0.31 -6.78
C GLN A 183 -30.24 1.03 -6.36
N PHE A 184 -29.48 0.46 -5.42
CA PHE A 184 -28.29 1.10 -4.88
C PHE A 184 -27.31 0.09 -4.28
N LEU A 185 -26.16 -0.06 -4.95
CA LEU A 185 -24.97 -0.71 -4.40
C LEU A 185 -23.88 0.34 -4.19
N ASN A 186 -23.43 0.49 -2.94
CA ASN A 186 -22.47 1.52 -2.57
C ASN A 186 -21.33 0.96 -1.73
N PHE A 187 -20.13 1.14 -2.25
CA PHE A 187 -18.90 0.92 -1.52
C PHE A 187 -18.41 2.25 -0.98
N VAL A 188 -18.36 2.34 0.35
CA VAL A 188 -18.02 3.55 1.08
C VAL A 188 -16.56 3.50 1.50
N SER A 189 -15.90 4.66 1.43
CA SER A 189 -14.54 4.83 1.94
C SER A 189 -14.51 4.73 3.47
N GLY A 190 -13.73 3.79 4.00
CA GLY A 190 -13.42 3.68 5.42
C GLY A 190 -11.95 3.98 5.72
N LEU A 191 -11.46 3.52 6.88
CA LEU A 191 -10.02 3.52 7.21
C LEU A 191 -9.22 2.58 6.30
N TYR A 192 -9.88 1.57 5.73
CA TYR A 192 -9.30 0.59 4.80
C TYR A 192 -10.06 0.63 3.45
N THR A 193 -9.46 0.03 2.42
CA THR A 193 -10.04 -0.09 1.07
C THR A 193 -10.87 -1.38 0.99
N ASN A 194 -12.06 -1.34 0.39
CA ASN A 194 -12.81 -2.56 0.08
C ASN A 194 -12.04 -3.41 -0.94
N LEU A 195 -12.13 -4.73 -0.86
CA LEU A 195 -11.41 -5.65 -1.75
C LEU A 195 -12.38 -6.65 -2.39
N ILE A 196 -12.31 -6.78 -3.72
CA ILE A 196 -13.01 -7.82 -4.48
C ILE A 196 -11.94 -8.58 -5.28
N SER A 197 -11.65 -9.83 -4.91
CA SER A 197 -10.55 -10.56 -5.54
C SER A 197 -10.71 -12.07 -5.63
N GLY A 198 -10.12 -12.70 -6.66
CA GLY A 198 -10.16 -14.16 -6.81
C GLY A 198 -11.54 -14.72 -7.13
N ASN A 199 -12.53 -13.88 -7.43
CA ASN A 199 -13.88 -14.34 -7.74
C ASN A 199 -13.99 -14.76 -9.22
N THR A 200 -14.85 -15.75 -9.50
CA THR A 200 -14.98 -16.35 -10.83
C THR A 200 -16.43 -16.36 -11.33
N ALA A 201 -16.67 -15.77 -12.49
CA ALA A 201 -17.92 -15.88 -13.24
C ALA A 201 -17.70 -16.69 -14.52
N THR A 202 -18.59 -17.62 -14.85
CA THR A 202 -18.47 -18.37 -16.12
C THR A 202 -18.84 -17.52 -17.33
N THR A 203 -19.64 -16.45 -17.15
CA THR A 203 -20.02 -15.53 -18.23
C THR A 203 -19.52 -14.11 -17.97
N TYR A 204 -20.17 -13.36 -17.08
CA TYR A 204 -19.97 -11.92 -16.92
C TYR A 204 -19.74 -11.51 -15.47
N GLY A 205 -18.90 -10.49 -15.26
CA GLY A 205 -18.76 -9.89 -13.93
C GLY A 205 -18.05 -10.81 -12.94
N GLY A 206 -16.77 -11.13 -13.16
CA GLY A 206 -16.02 -12.02 -12.28
C GLY A 206 -16.04 -11.52 -10.84
N GLY A 207 -15.65 -10.25 -10.65
CA GLY A 207 -15.79 -9.53 -9.39
C GLY A 207 -17.22 -9.02 -9.19
N VAL A 208 -17.67 -8.12 -10.06
CA VAL A 208 -18.98 -7.47 -9.96
C VAL A 208 -19.72 -7.50 -11.29
N TYR A 209 -20.96 -7.97 -11.27
CA TYR A 209 -21.96 -7.73 -12.30
C TYR A 209 -22.99 -6.73 -11.77
N ASN A 210 -23.16 -5.60 -12.42
CA ASN A 210 -24.09 -4.57 -11.98
C ASN A 210 -24.99 -4.09 -13.11
N THR A 211 -26.30 -3.98 -12.85
CA THR A 211 -27.28 -3.49 -13.83
C THR A 211 -27.81 -2.07 -13.60
N ASN A 212 -27.47 -1.44 -12.48
CA ASN A 212 -28.09 -0.19 -12.03
C ASN A 212 -27.02 0.83 -11.58
N GLU A 213 -27.35 1.73 -10.65
CA GLU A 213 -26.39 2.65 -10.06
C GLU A 213 -25.41 1.88 -9.14
N LEU A 214 -24.12 1.98 -9.48
CA LEU A 214 -23.02 1.51 -8.64
C LEU A 214 -22.16 2.69 -8.25
N ILE A 215 -22.06 2.92 -6.95
CA ILE A 215 -21.12 3.86 -6.39
C ILE A 215 -19.93 3.09 -5.83
N ALA A 216 -18.81 3.21 -6.53
CA ALA A 216 -17.56 2.53 -6.22
C ALA A 216 -16.51 3.55 -5.76
N ARG A 217 -16.33 3.67 -4.44
CA ARG A 217 -15.28 4.49 -3.84
C ARG A 217 -14.38 3.65 -2.96
N SER A 218 -13.07 3.90 -3.04
CA SER A 218 -12.05 3.22 -2.24
C SER A 218 -12.18 1.71 -2.32
N MET A 219 -12.03 1.22 -3.54
CA MET A 219 -12.20 -0.18 -3.92
C MET A 219 -10.96 -0.68 -4.66
N ASN A 220 -10.51 -1.89 -4.33
CA ASN A 220 -9.56 -2.64 -5.13
C ASN A 220 -10.27 -3.86 -5.71
N ILE A 221 -10.39 -3.93 -7.04
CA ILE A 221 -11.00 -5.04 -7.77
C ILE A 221 -9.91 -5.70 -8.61
N THR A 222 -9.46 -6.89 -8.21
CA THR A 222 -8.24 -7.50 -8.76
C THR A 222 -8.25 -9.02 -8.76
N GLY A 223 -7.61 -9.66 -9.74
CA GLY A 223 -7.47 -11.11 -9.78
C GLY A 223 -8.81 -11.86 -9.96
N ASN A 224 -9.84 -11.19 -10.49
CA ASN A 224 -11.13 -11.81 -10.75
C ASN A 224 -11.19 -12.32 -12.20
N THR A 225 -12.02 -13.33 -12.46
CA THR A 225 -12.12 -14.00 -13.78
C THR A 225 -13.55 -14.00 -14.28
N ALA A 226 -13.77 -13.55 -15.52
CA ALA A 226 -15.00 -13.75 -16.27
C ALA A 226 -14.69 -14.56 -17.55
N GLY A 227 -15.55 -15.53 -17.88
CA GLY A 227 -15.40 -16.33 -19.11
C GLY A 227 -15.65 -15.54 -20.40
N VAL A 228 -16.38 -14.42 -20.32
CA VAL A 228 -16.70 -13.57 -21.47
C VAL A 228 -16.20 -12.13 -21.26
N HIS A 229 -16.83 -11.35 -20.37
CA HIS A 229 -16.51 -9.92 -20.18
C HIS A 229 -16.67 -9.44 -18.73
N GLY A 230 -15.98 -8.35 -18.39
CA GLY A 230 -15.98 -7.72 -17.08
C GLY A 230 -15.45 -8.64 -15.98
N GLY A 231 -14.26 -9.20 -16.18
CA GLY A 231 -13.49 -9.89 -15.15
C GLY A 231 -13.51 -9.14 -13.82
N GLY A 232 -13.16 -7.85 -13.82
CA GLY A 232 -13.27 -7.01 -12.64
C GLY A 232 -14.70 -6.54 -12.41
N LEU A 233 -15.21 -5.72 -13.32
CA LEU A 233 -16.53 -5.10 -13.24
C LEU A 233 -17.22 -5.13 -14.62
N TYR A 234 -18.41 -5.70 -14.65
CA TYR A 234 -19.32 -5.67 -15.80
C TYR A 234 -20.50 -4.74 -15.48
N GLN A 235 -20.57 -3.62 -16.20
CA GLN A 235 -21.64 -2.62 -16.06
C GLN A 235 -22.61 -2.74 -17.25
N HIS A 236 -23.87 -3.05 -16.95
CA HIS A 236 -24.93 -3.24 -17.93
C HIS A 236 -26.14 -2.36 -17.59
N PRO A 237 -26.92 -1.86 -18.56
CA PRO A 237 -28.15 -1.13 -18.24
C PRO A 237 -29.25 -2.09 -17.78
N ALA A 238 -30.05 -1.73 -16.77
CA ALA A 238 -31.22 -2.53 -16.38
C ALA A 238 -32.26 -2.61 -17.50
N SER A 239 -32.33 -1.60 -18.36
CA SER A 239 -33.14 -1.60 -19.58
C SER A 239 -32.59 -0.62 -20.61
N ALA A 240 -32.93 -0.78 -21.89
CA ALA A 240 -32.53 0.15 -22.95
C ALA A 240 -33.02 1.61 -22.76
N ALA A 241 -33.92 1.86 -21.79
CA ALA A 241 -34.44 3.19 -21.47
C ALA A 241 -33.78 3.81 -20.21
N GLU A 242 -33.01 3.04 -19.45
CA GLU A 242 -32.34 3.47 -18.21
C GLU A 242 -30.83 3.37 -18.42
N SER A 243 -30.13 4.50 -18.34
CA SER A 243 -28.66 4.51 -18.33
C SER A 243 -28.21 4.13 -16.92
N GLY A 244 -27.48 3.03 -16.77
CA GLY A 244 -26.76 2.75 -15.54
C GLY A 244 -25.67 3.79 -15.35
N ALA A 245 -25.52 4.25 -14.10
CA ALA A 245 -24.47 5.18 -13.72
C ALA A 245 -23.44 4.43 -12.88
N LEU A 246 -22.21 4.35 -13.39
CA LEU A 246 -21.07 3.85 -12.64
C LEU A 246 -20.30 5.04 -12.06
N GLU A 247 -20.51 5.36 -10.79
CA GLU A 247 -19.76 6.41 -10.12
C GLU A 247 -18.45 5.87 -9.52
N LEU A 248 -17.32 6.31 -10.06
CA LEU A 248 -15.98 5.93 -9.62
C LEU A 248 -15.27 7.10 -8.92
N GLY A 249 -14.53 6.81 -7.85
CA GLY A 249 -13.66 7.81 -7.24
C GLY A 249 -12.86 7.32 -6.05
N HIS A 250 -11.99 8.20 -5.53
CA HIS A 250 -11.28 8.08 -4.25
C HIS A 250 -10.57 6.73 -4.04
N MET A 251 -9.29 6.61 -4.40
CA MET A 251 -8.48 5.39 -4.22
C MET A 251 -9.13 4.11 -4.78
N ILE A 252 -9.70 4.20 -5.99
CA ILE A 252 -10.20 3.01 -6.71
C ILE A 252 -9.11 2.43 -7.62
N SER A 253 -9.03 1.11 -7.69
CA SER A 253 -8.19 0.33 -8.60
C SER A 253 -9.01 -0.84 -9.16
N ILE A 254 -9.02 -1.01 -10.48
CA ILE A 254 -9.65 -2.14 -11.19
C ILE A 254 -8.61 -2.64 -12.19
N LYS A 255 -7.88 -3.69 -11.82
CA LYS A 255 -6.71 -4.17 -12.57
C LYS A 255 -6.45 -5.66 -12.35
N GLU A 256 -5.61 -6.27 -13.16
CA GLU A 256 -5.22 -7.69 -13.05
C GLU A 256 -6.43 -8.65 -13.10
N ASN A 257 -7.48 -8.33 -13.86
CA ASN A 257 -8.65 -9.20 -14.02
C ASN A 257 -8.65 -9.91 -15.39
N THR A 258 -9.10 -11.16 -15.42
CA THR A 258 -9.26 -11.95 -16.65
C THR A 258 -10.65 -11.76 -17.25
N GLY A 259 -10.72 -11.42 -18.53
CA GLY A 259 -11.98 -11.12 -19.22
C GLY A 259 -12.39 -9.65 -19.14
N ASP A 260 -11.44 -8.71 -19.13
CA ASP A 260 -11.58 -7.24 -18.99
C ASP A 260 -11.64 -6.74 -17.53
N ASP A 261 -10.90 -5.66 -17.25
CA ASP A 261 -10.96 -4.98 -15.95
C ASP A 261 -12.31 -4.31 -15.75
N LEU A 262 -12.67 -3.41 -16.67
CA LEU A 262 -13.96 -2.75 -16.71
C LEU A 262 -14.60 -2.96 -18.09
N TYR A 263 -15.79 -3.58 -18.11
CA TYR A 263 -16.59 -3.70 -19.31
C TYR A 263 -17.86 -2.84 -19.20
N LEU A 264 -18.08 -1.99 -20.20
CA LEU A 264 -19.23 -1.10 -20.28
C LEU A 264 -20.12 -1.47 -21.47
N CYS A 265 -21.37 -1.83 -21.19
CA CYS A 265 -22.37 -2.10 -22.23
C CYS A 265 -22.84 -0.80 -22.90
N THR A 266 -23.49 -0.94 -24.05
CA THR A 266 -23.96 0.21 -24.82
C THR A 266 -24.93 1.08 -24.03
N GLY A 267 -24.66 2.39 -23.93
CA GLY A 267 -25.51 3.36 -23.22
C GLY A 267 -25.12 3.65 -21.77
N GLU A 268 -24.09 2.98 -21.25
CA GLU A 268 -23.56 3.21 -19.90
C GLU A 268 -22.67 4.45 -19.81
N ARG A 269 -22.68 5.09 -18.63
CA ARG A 269 -21.88 6.27 -18.33
C ARG A 269 -21.03 6.05 -17.08
N VAL A 270 -19.77 6.44 -17.16
CA VAL A 270 -18.88 6.50 -15.99
C VAL A 270 -18.91 7.92 -15.43
N ILE A 271 -19.12 8.05 -14.14
CA ILE A 271 -19.15 9.32 -13.44
C ILE A 271 -17.94 9.41 -12.51
N VAL A 272 -17.04 10.36 -12.77
CA VAL A 272 -15.85 10.58 -11.95
C VAL A 272 -16.18 11.53 -10.81
N ALA A 273 -16.20 10.98 -9.59
CA ALA A 273 -16.61 11.68 -8.37
C ALA A 273 -15.50 12.48 -7.69
N SER A 274 -14.25 12.10 -7.94
CA SER A 274 -13.04 12.66 -7.31
C SER A 274 -11.81 12.22 -8.08
N SER A 275 -10.63 12.72 -7.70
CA SER A 275 -9.37 12.23 -8.26
C SER A 275 -9.16 10.75 -7.98
N PHE A 276 -8.72 10.02 -8.98
CA PHE A 276 -8.20 8.66 -8.89
C PHE A 276 -6.81 8.65 -8.25
N ASP A 277 -6.38 7.48 -7.79
CA ASP A 277 -4.97 7.26 -7.49
C ASP A 277 -4.15 7.53 -8.77
N PRO A 278 -3.06 8.34 -8.71
CA PRO A 278 -2.21 8.59 -9.88
C PRO A 278 -1.61 7.33 -10.54
N ASP A 279 -1.44 6.25 -9.78
CA ASP A 279 -0.91 4.98 -10.27
C ASP A 279 -2.04 4.05 -10.75
N CYS A 280 -3.30 4.49 -10.65
CA CYS A 280 -4.44 3.76 -11.17
C CYS A 280 -4.39 3.67 -12.69
N ARG A 281 -4.63 2.47 -13.21
CA ARG A 281 -4.84 2.17 -14.62
C ARG A 281 -6.08 1.29 -14.67
N ILE A 282 -7.10 1.71 -15.42
CA ILE A 282 -8.35 0.97 -15.58
C ILE A 282 -8.51 0.66 -17.06
N GLY A 283 -8.36 -0.62 -17.40
CA GLY A 283 -8.60 -1.12 -18.75
C GLY A 283 -10.10 -1.17 -19.04
N VAL A 284 -10.54 -0.49 -20.10
CA VAL A 284 -11.95 -0.41 -20.48
C VAL A 284 -12.19 -1.10 -21.82
N ALA A 285 -13.16 -2.02 -21.81
CA ALA A 285 -13.76 -2.63 -22.99
C ALA A 285 -15.22 -2.20 -23.13
N THR A 286 -15.73 -2.17 -24.37
CA THR A 286 -17.10 -1.74 -24.70
C THR A 286 -17.75 -2.68 -25.74
N GLU A 287 -19.07 -2.87 -25.65
CA GLU A 287 -19.85 -3.82 -26.45
C GLU A 287 -19.96 -3.48 -27.95
N GLU A 288 -20.11 -2.20 -28.32
CA GLU A 288 -20.08 -1.74 -29.71
C GLU A 288 -19.22 -0.46 -29.88
N GLN A 289 -18.97 -0.06 -31.14
CA GLN A 289 -18.19 1.11 -31.58
C GLN A 289 -18.70 2.49 -31.09
N LEU A 290 -19.68 2.52 -30.17
CA LEU A 290 -20.21 3.74 -29.58
C LEU A 290 -19.38 4.15 -28.36
N PRO A 291 -19.06 5.44 -28.18
CA PRO A 291 -18.23 5.87 -27.07
C PRO A 291 -18.97 5.71 -25.74
N ALA A 292 -18.35 5.00 -24.79
CA ALA A 292 -18.74 5.13 -23.39
C ALA A 292 -18.49 6.58 -22.94
N VAL A 293 -19.45 7.21 -22.27
CA VAL A 293 -19.31 8.61 -21.85
C VAL A 293 -18.79 8.65 -20.43
N VAL A 294 -17.57 9.15 -20.26
CA VAL A 294 -16.99 9.50 -18.97
C VAL A 294 -17.33 10.96 -18.67
N THR A 295 -18.07 11.18 -17.61
CA THR A 295 -18.51 12.50 -17.14
C THR A 295 -17.97 12.78 -15.73
N SER A 296 -18.06 14.01 -15.24
CA SER A 296 -17.68 14.31 -13.84
C SER A 296 -18.82 15.00 -13.10
N THR A 297 -19.09 14.59 -11.85
CA THR A 297 -20.16 15.16 -11.00
C THR A 297 -19.89 16.60 -10.55
N ALA A 298 -18.66 17.11 -10.72
CA ALA A 298 -18.21 18.35 -10.08
C ALA A 298 -17.88 19.51 -11.03
N TYR A 299 -18.08 19.38 -12.35
CA TYR A 299 -17.71 20.43 -13.34
C TYR A 299 -16.24 20.92 -13.24
N LYS A 300 -15.34 20.12 -12.63
CA LYS A 300 -13.93 20.48 -12.45
C LYS A 300 -13.08 19.83 -13.54
N ASP A 301 -12.51 20.64 -14.42
CA ASP A 301 -11.56 20.21 -15.46
C ASP A 301 -10.47 19.28 -14.91
N ALA A 302 -10.00 19.51 -13.68
CA ALA A 302 -8.94 18.73 -13.05
C ALA A 302 -9.29 17.24 -12.85
N TYR A 303 -10.56 16.87 -12.62
CA TYR A 303 -10.94 15.47 -12.43
C TYR A 303 -11.05 14.73 -13.76
N LEU A 304 -11.57 15.37 -14.80
CA LEU A 304 -11.59 14.81 -16.15
C LEU A 304 -10.16 14.64 -16.69
N GLN A 305 -9.28 15.63 -16.47
CA GLN A 305 -7.86 15.53 -16.86
C GLN A 305 -7.12 14.39 -16.13
N ASN A 306 -7.46 14.13 -14.85
CA ASN A 306 -6.92 12.99 -14.11
C ASN A 306 -7.50 11.65 -14.62
N ALA A 307 -8.80 11.61 -14.94
CA ALA A 307 -9.43 10.43 -15.52
C ALA A 307 -8.81 10.02 -16.87
N MET A 308 -8.48 11.00 -17.72
CA MET A 308 -7.81 10.77 -19.01
C MET A 308 -6.43 10.10 -18.90
N GLN A 309 -5.79 10.13 -17.72
CA GLN A 309 -4.50 9.48 -17.47
C GLN A 309 -4.66 8.06 -16.88
N VAL A 310 -5.87 7.70 -16.46
CA VAL A 310 -6.16 6.47 -15.70
C VAL A 310 -6.88 5.46 -16.58
N PHE A 311 -7.84 5.90 -17.40
CA PHE A 311 -8.55 5.00 -18.28
C PHE A 311 -7.80 4.78 -19.59
N PHE A 312 -7.70 3.53 -20.02
CA PHE A 312 -7.17 3.15 -21.32
C PHE A 312 -8.08 2.08 -21.94
N THR A 313 -8.01 1.91 -23.25
CA THR A 313 -8.83 0.89 -23.93
C THR A 313 -8.09 -0.44 -23.95
N THR A 314 -8.77 -1.53 -23.63
CA THR A 314 -8.23 -2.90 -23.77
C THR A 314 -8.59 -3.52 -25.12
N MET A 315 -9.50 -2.90 -25.89
CA MET A 315 -9.87 -3.34 -27.22
C MET A 315 -9.76 -2.23 -28.29
N PRO A 316 -9.24 -2.52 -29.50
CA PRO A 316 -9.01 -1.51 -30.53
C PRO A 316 -10.25 -0.74 -31.00
N GLN A 317 -11.45 -1.33 -30.85
CA GLN A 317 -12.73 -0.71 -31.20
C GLN A 317 -13.35 0.10 -30.06
N SER A 318 -12.84 0.00 -28.83
CA SER A 318 -13.37 0.75 -27.70
C SER A 318 -13.10 2.23 -27.86
N ARG A 319 -14.10 3.03 -27.52
CA ARG A 319 -14.06 4.50 -27.61
C ARG A 319 -14.58 5.06 -26.30
N MET A 320 -13.97 6.14 -25.83
CA MET A 320 -14.42 6.87 -24.64
C MET A 320 -14.49 8.36 -24.96
N ASN A 321 -15.57 9.00 -24.54
CA ASN A 321 -15.72 10.45 -24.61
C ASN A 321 -15.61 11.05 -23.20
N PHE A 322 -14.76 12.06 -23.03
CA PHE A 322 -14.63 12.81 -21.78
C PHE A 322 -15.30 14.17 -21.95
N ASP A 323 -16.53 14.31 -21.43
CA ASP A 323 -17.28 15.56 -21.52
C ASP A 323 -17.82 16.00 -20.14
N LYS A 324 -17.98 17.31 -19.97
CA LYS A 324 -18.67 17.92 -18.83
C LYS A 324 -20.19 17.87 -18.99
N ASP A 325 -20.68 17.79 -20.23
CA ASP A 325 -22.11 17.72 -20.53
C ASP A 325 -22.49 16.26 -20.91
N PRO A 326 -23.28 15.57 -20.06
CA PRO A 326 -23.67 14.18 -20.31
C PRO A 326 -24.49 13.98 -21.58
N ASP A 327 -25.14 15.02 -22.10
CA ASP A 327 -26.03 14.95 -23.27
C ASP A 327 -25.39 15.48 -24.58
N SER A 328 -24.14 15.95 -24.49
CA SER A 328 -23.31 16.37 -25.63
C SER A 328 -22.63 15.16 -26.28
N LEU A 329 -23.30 14.51 -27.24
CA LEU A 329 -22.66 13.51 -28.11
C LEU A 329 -21.79 14.14 -29.23
N THR A 330 -21.54 15.45 -29.21
CA THR A 330 -21.09 16.20 -30.41
C THR A 330 -19.78 16.98 -30.28
N LYS A 331 -18.93 16.67 -29.29
CA LYS A 331 -17.55 17.20 -29.29
C LYS A 331 -16.50 16.10 -29.17
N GLY A 332 -15.80 15.88 -30.29
CA GLY A 332 -14.47 15.29 -30.38
C GLY A 332 -14.34 13.89 -29.82
N GLU A 333 -14.46 12.88 -30.67
CA GLU A 333 -13.97 11.54 -30.36
C GLU A 333 -12.51 11.63 -29.88
N VAL A 334 -12.27 11.38 -28.60
CA VAL A 334 -10.92 11.12 -28.11
C VAL A 334 -10.68 9.63 -28.32
N ILE A 335 -9.94 9.30 -29.38
CA ILE A 335 -9.28 8.01 -29.44
C ILE A 335 -8.27 8.04 -28.29
N ILE A 336 -8.60 7.38 -27.17
CA ILE A 336 -7.59 7.12 -26.17
C ILE A 336 -6.60 6.19 -26.83
N GLU A 337 -5.37 6.64 -26.97
CA GLU A 337 -4.33 5.87 -27.62
C GLU A 337 -4.12 4.54 -26.89
N PRO A 338 -3.75 3.46 -27.60
CA PRO A 338 -3.27 2.24 -26.94
C PRO A 338 -2.16 2.61 -25.94
N LEU A 339 -1.99 1.76 -24.90
CA LEU A 339 -1.02 1.96 -23.81
C LEU A 339 0.21 2.75 -24.28
N SER A 340 0.31 4.00 -23.80
CA SER A 340 1.42 4.89 -24.13
C SER A 340 2.54 4.69 -23.11
N VAL A 341 3.76 5.03 -23.51
CA VAL A 341 4.90 5.05 -22.57
C VAL A 341 4.51 5.85 -21.34
N GLY A 342 4.68 5.28 -20.16
CA GLY A 342 4.13 5.85 -18.94
C GLY A 342 4.88 5.44 -17.70
N PHE A 343 4.97 6.34 -16.74
CA PHE A 343 5.40 5.99 -15.39
C PHE A 343 4.26 5.26 -14.68
N VAL A 344 4.53 4.08 -14.13
CA VAL A 344 3.50 3.16 -13.61
C VAL A 344 3.61 2.88 -12.11
N GLY A 345 4.69 3.29 -11.47
CA GLY A 345 4.84 3.10 -10.03
C GLY A 345 6.25 3.39 -9.53
N CYS A 346 6.45 3.14 -8.25
CA CYS A 346 7.75 3.27 -7.61
C CYS A 346 7.98 2.18 -6.55
N SER A 347 9.24 1.89 -6.26
CA SER A 347 9.65 1.06 -5.14
C SER A 347 10.92 1.61 -4.51
N MET A 348 11.39 0.96 -3.45
CA MET A 348 12.61 1.35 -2.75
C MET A 348 13.67 0.27 -2.91
N THR A 349 14.91 0.67 -3.19
CA THR A 349 16.10 -0.20 -3.09
C THR A 349 16.96 0.25 -1.92
N LEU A 350 17.55 -0.72 -1.22
CA LEU A 350 18.47 -0.46 -0.11
C LEU A 350 19.77 -1.24 -0.28
N ASP A 351 20.65 -0.75 -1.15
CA ASP A 351 21.95 -1.35 -1.46
C ASP A 351 23.10 -0.49 -0.86
N GLY A 352 23.03 -0.23 0.46
CA GLY A 352 23.97 0.67 1.16
C GLY A 352 23.77 2.16 0.83
N ARG A 353 22.84 2.43 -0.08
CA ARG A 353 22.22 3.71 -0.43
C ARG A 353 20.71 3.53 -0.46
N ILE A 354 20.00 4.62 -0.28
CA ILE A 354 18.55 4.66 -0.41
C ILE A 354 18.25 5.00 -1.86
N GLY A 355 17.70 4.05 -2.62
CA GLY A 355 17.28 4.25 -4.00
C GLY A 355 15.76 4.36 -4.08
N LEU A 356 15.26 5.42 -4.72
CA LEU A 356 13.87 5.51 -5.16
C LEU A 356 13.82 5.02 -6.60
N ASN A 357 13.21 3.85 -6.81
CA ASN A 357 13.01 3.30 -8.13
C ASN A 357 11.71 3.86 -8.71
N VAL A 358 11.73 4.29 -9.96
CA VAL A 358 10.50 4.56 -10.73
C VAL A 358 10.41 3.54 -11.86
N PHE A 359 9.21 3.01 -12.08
CA PHE A 359 8.96 2.05 -13.14
C PHE A 359 8.27 2.73 -14.31
N VAL A 360 8.73 2.38 -15.50
CA VAL A 360 8.24 2.91 -16.76
C VAL A 360 7.75 1.76 -17.62
N ASP A 361 6.48 1.79 -18.00
CA ASP A 361 6.01 0.99 -19.12
C ASP A 361 6.57 1.60 -20.41
N MET A 362 7.39 0.82 -21.10
CA MET A 362 7.98 1.18 -22.39
C MET A 362 7.50 0.27 -23.51
N SER A 363 6.38 -0.45 -23.33
CA SER A 363 5.80 -1.38 -24.30
C SER A 363 5.59 -0.76 -25.69
N ALA A 364 5.21 0.52 -25.73
CA ALA A 364 5.03 1.30 -26.96
C ALA A 364 6.34 1.74 -27.65
N LEU A 365 7.52 1.55 -27.03
CA LEU A 365 8.82 1.88 -27.64
C LEU A 365 9.38 0.72 -28.45
N THR A 366 10.04 1.04 -29.57
CA THR A 366 10.87 0.07 -30.29
C THR A 366 12.10 -0.34 -29.47
N ASP A 367 12.72 -1.47 -29.80
CA ASP A 367 13.93 -1.93 -29.10
C ASP A 367 15.09 -0.92 -29.20
N GLU A 368 15.22 -0.21 -30.33
CA GLU A 368 16.21 0.87 -30.51
C GLU A 368 15.92 2.06 -29.58
N GLN A 369 14.64 2.44 -29.43
CA GLN A 369 14.24 3.50 -28.52
C GLN A 369 14.48 3.11 -27.07
N LYS A 370 14.12 1.88 -26.67
CA LYS A 370 14.41 1.33 -25.34
C LYS A 370 15.91 1.32 -25.04
N ALA A 371 16.73 0.88 -25.99
CA ALA A 371 18.18 0.85 -25.83
C ALA A 371 18.80 2.26 -25.63
N SER A 372 18.13 3.30 -26.13
CA SER A 372 18.51 4.70 -25.92
C SER A 372 17.83 5.37 -24.72
N ALA A 373 16.96 4.65 -24.01
CA ALA A 373 16.13 5.22 -22.97
C ALA A 373 16.93 5.53 -21.70
N LYS A 374 16.63 6.70 -21.13
CA LYS A 374 17.26 7.23 -19.93
C LYS A 374 16.25 8.04 -19.14
N VAL A 375 16.26 7.91 -17.83
CA VAL A 375 15.49 8.76 -16.91
C VAL A 375 16.41 9.74 -16.21
N SER A 376 16.07 11.02 -16.30
CA SER A 376 16.71 12.11 -15.56
C SER A 376 15.87 12.48 -14.34
N PHE A 377 16.52 12.59 -13.18
CA PHE A 377 15.91 12.93 -11.91
C PHE A 377 16.47 14.26 -11.41
N ALA A 378 15.63 15.29 -11.35
CA ALA A 378 15.98 16.53 -10.69
C ALA A 378 15.64 16.43 -9.20
N ILE A 379 16.65 16.52 -8.33
CA ILE A 379 16.48 16.40 -6.88
C ILE A 379 16.55 17.80 -6.26
N PRO A 380 15.43 18.32 -5.72
CA PRO A 380 15.41 19.65 -5.11
C PRO A 380 16.17 19.72 -3.77
N GLY A 381 16.20 20.91 -3.18
CA GLY A 381 16.85 21.18 -1.90
C GLY A 381 18.25 21.77 -2.03
N LYS A 382 18.95 21.84 -0.89
CA LYS A 382 20.31 22.43 -0.84
C LYS A 382 21.30 21.50 -1.53
N GLY A 383 22.04 22.01 -2.50
CA GLY A 383 22.91 21.18 -3.35
C GLY A 383 22.18 20.44 -4.46
N ALA A 384 21.02 20.98 -4.90
CA ALA A 384 20.23 20.51 -6.04
C ALA A 384 21.12 19.95 -7.14
N ASN A 385 20.83 18.70 -7.51
CA ASN A 385 21.59 17.95 -8.48
C ASN A 385 20.66 17.18 -9.39
N THR A 386 21.23 16.73 -10.51
CA THR A 386 20.56 15.85 -11.45
C THR A 386 21.27 14.52 -11.42
N GLN A 387 20.48 13.45 -11.32
CA GLN A 387 20.95 12.09 -11.52
C GLN A 387 20.33 11.53 -12.79
N GLU A 388 21.06 10.65 -13.45
CA GLU A 388 20.61 10.02 -14.68
C GLU A 388 20.81 8.53 -14.54
N ASP A 389 19.79 7.77 -14.91
CA ASP A 389 19.85 6.33 -14.98
C ASP A 389 19.46 5.87 -16.37
N THR A 390 20.16 4.85 -16.86
CA THR A 390 20.02 4.33 -18.22
C THR A 390 19.30 3.01 -18.21
N PHE A 391 18.60 2.71 -19.30
CA PHE A 391 17.84 1.48 -19.42
C PHE A 391 18.69 0.22 -19.15
N ASP A 392 18.22 -0.59 -18.20
CA ASP A 392 18.73 -1.93 -17.92
C ASP A 392 17.60 -2.95 -18.14
N PRO A 393 17.71 -3.84 -19.16
CA PRO A 393 16.66 -4.83 -19.43
C PRO A 393 16.51 -5.87 -18.31
N SER A 394 17.49 -5.99 -17.40
CA SER A 394 17.41 -6.89 -16.25
C SER A 394 16.64 -6.29 -15.07
N PHE A 395 16.51 -4.96 -15.00
CA PHE A 395 15.74 -4.29 -13.95
C PHE A 395 14.29 -4.10 -14.40
N VAL A 396 13.53 -5.18 -14.33
CA VAL A 396 12.14 -5.24 -14.80
C VAL A 396 11.22 -5.77 -13.71
N GLN A 397 10.03 -5.18 -13.62
CA GLN A 397 8.91 -5.70 -12.86
C GLN A 397 7.73 -5.92 -13.80
N THR A 398 6.95 -6.96 -13.59
CA THR A 398 5.71 -7.17 -14.33
C THR A 398 4.56 -6.45 -13.62
N VAL A 399 3.83 -5.60 -14.35
CA VAL A 399 2.58 -4.97 -13.91
C VAL A 399 1.54 -5.30 -14.96
N ASP A 400 0.44 -5.97 -14.59
CA ASP A 400 -0.62 -6.39 -15.54
C ASP A 400 -0.10 -7.20 -16.74
N ASP A 401 0.82 -8.16 -16.51
CA ASP A 401 1.54 -8.92 -17.55
C ASP A 401 2.42 -8.09 -18.52
N ILE A 402 2.56 -6.78 -18.25
CA ILE A 402 3.41 -5.87 -19.02
C ILE A 402 4.77 -5.71 -18.31
N PRO A 403 5.89 -5.89 -19.02
CA PRO A 403 7.21 -5.60 -18.46
C PRO A 403 7.41 -4.09 -18.32
N CYS A 404 7.51 -3.63 -17.08
CA CYS A 404 7.82 -2.26 -16.72
C CYS A 404 9.24 -2.18 -16.17
N TYR A 405 10.01 -1.23 -16.67
CA TYR A 405 11.45 -1.18 -16.42
C TYR A 405 11.78 -0.12 -15.38
N GLY A 406 12.62 -0.51 -14.41
CA GLY A 406 13.00 0.32 -13.29
C GLY A 406 14.15 1.26 -13.63
N PHE A 407 14.11 2.45 -13.03
CA PHE A 407 15.19 3.43 -13.03
C PHE A 407 15.36 3.96 -11.61
N THR A 408 16.59 4.04 -11.12
CA THR A 408 16.90 4.34 -9.72
C THR A 408 17.44 5.76 -9.54
N CYS A 409 16.82 6.50 -8.64
CA CYS A 409 17.33 7.75 -8.11
C CYS A 409 17.92 7.51 -6.71
N TYR A 410 19.24 7.65 -6.53
CA TYR A 410 19.86 7.46 -5.22
C TYR A 410 19.80 8.73 -4.38
N LEU A 411 19.23 8.62 -3.19
CA LEU A 411 19.01 9.74 -2.29
C LEU A 411 19.95 9.66 -1.08
N SER A 412 20.46 10.82 -0.69
CA SER A 412 21.05 10.98 0.63
C SER A 412 19.96 10.98 1.70
N SER A 413 20.31 10.67 2.95
CA SER A 413 19.35 10.65 4.07
C SER A 413 18.58 11.96 4.24
N ILE A 414 19.23 13.09 3.89
CA ILE A 414 18.61 14.41 3.93
C ILE A 414 17.64 14.70 2.78
N GLN A 415 17.75 13.97 1.67
CA GLN A 415 16.92 14.16 0.47
C GLN A 415 15.70 13.23 0.41
N MET A 416 15.50 12.36 1.40
CA MET A 416 14.44 11.35 1.37
C MET A 416 13.00 11.92 1.24
N ALA A 417 12.77 13.16 1.69
CA ALA A 417 11.47 13.82 1.53
C ALA A 417 11.35 14.68 0.26
N GLU A 418 12.41 14.81 -0.53
CA GLU A 418 12.39 15.65 -1.73
C GLU A 418 11.43 15.07 -2.77
N GLN A 419 10.66 15.96 -3.38
CA GLN A 419 9.70 15.63 -4.43
C GLN A 419 10.41 15.63 -5.78
N ILE A 420 10.53 14.45 -6.39
CA ILE A 420 11.36 14.22 -7.58
C ILE A 420 10.45 13.98 -8.77
N VAL A 421 10.57 14.81 -9.81
CA VAL A 421 9.82 14.65 -11.06
C VAL A 421 10.75 14.03 -12.11
N PRO A 422 10.62 12.72 -12.41
CA PRO A 422 11.46 12.06 -13.39
C PRO A 422 11.07 12.46 -14.81
N THR A 423 12.06 12.54 -15.70
CA THR A 423 11.87 12.74 -17.13
C THR A 423 12.56 11.63 -17.91
N LEU A 424 11.77 10.83 -18.61
CA LEU A 424 12.25 9.86 -19.59
C LEU A 424 12.65 10.57 -20.88
N THR A 425 13.77 10.17 -21.44
CA THR A 425 14.29 10.60 -22.74
C THR A 425 14.69 9.36 -23.54
N TYR A 426 14.42 9.36 -24.84
CA TYR A 426 14.80 8.29 -25.77
C TYR A 426 14.94 8.88 -27.17
N THR A 427 15.46 8.08 -28.11
CA THR A 427 15.66 8.54 -29.49
C THR A 427 14.33 8.94 -30.12
N GLY A 428 14.21 10.24 -30.45
CA GLY A 428 13.02 10.80 -31.08
C GLY A 428 11.89 11.20 -30.12
N GLY A 429 12.07 11.14 -28.79
CA GLY A 429 11.02 11.54 -27.85
C GLY A 429 11.47 11.77 -26.40
N SER A 430 10.56 12.33 -25.60
CA SER A 430 10.73 12.52 -24.17
C SER A 430 9.37 12.58 -23.49
N LEU A 431 9.30 12.10 -22.25
CA LEU A 431 8.14 12.12 -21.39
C LEU A 431 8.55 12.56 -19.98
N THR A 432 8.02 13.70 -19.52
CA THR A 432 8.14 14.12 -18.12
C THR A 432 6.95 13.60 -17.33
N SER A 433 7.19 13.02 -16.15
CA SER A 433 6.10 12.58 -15.30
C SER A 433 5.24 13.77 -14.85
N SER A 434 3.92 13.60 -14.89
CA SER A 434 2.97 14.54 -14.31
C SER A 434 2.96 14.52 -12.78
N LYS A 435 3.56 13.49 -12.17
CA LYS A 435 3.64 13.23 -10.73
C LYS A 435 5.08 13.40 -10.23
N ALA A 436 5.20 13.92 -9.02
CA ALA A 436 6.43 13.84 -8.25
C ALA A 436 6.43 12.56 -7.40
N TYR A 437 7.61 11.96 -7.25
CA TYR A 437 7.86 10.80 -6.42
C TYR A 437 8.76 11.19 -5.27
N SER A 438 8.53 10.62 -4.10
CA SER A 438 9.43 10.75 -2.94
C SER A 438 9.38 9.49 -2.09
N VAL A 439 10.37 9.32 -1.22
CA VAL A 439 10.34 8.22 -0.24
C VAL A 439 9.16 8.40 0.70
N THR A 440 8.83 9.66 1.06
CA THR A 440 7.67 9.99 1.89
C THR A 440 6.35 9.53 1.25
N ASP A 441 6.17 9.76 -0.06
CA ASP A 441 4.94 9.34 -0.75
C ASP A 441 4.85 7.82 -0.85
N TYR A 442 5.97 7.14 -1.12
CA TYR A 442 6.03 5.68 -1.08
C TYR A 442 5.63 5.13 0.30
N ILE A 443 6.22 5.67 1.38
CA ILE A 443 5.90 5.25 2.76
C ILE A 443 4.41 5.50 3.06
N ALA A 444 3.88 6.65 2.68
CA ALA A 444 2.48 7.00 2.88
C ALA A 444 1.54 6.04 2.12
N ASN A 445 1.90 5.67 0.89
CA ASN A 445 1.14 4.71 0.10
C ASN A 445 1.19 3.31 0.71
N VAL A 446 2.37 2.82 1.08
CA VAL A 446 2.51 1.51 1.74
C VAL A 446 1.70 1.46 3.04
N SER A 447 1.68 2.55 3.79
CA SER A 447 0.93 2.64 5.05
C SER A 447 -0.59 2.65 4.87
N ARG A 448 -1.09 3.00 3.67
CA ARG A 448 -2.53 3.03 3.32
C ARG A 448 -2.99 1.75 2.63
N SER A 449 -2.07 0.98 2.07
CA SER A 449 -2.36 -0.24 1.32
C SER A 449 -2.50 -1.46 2.23
N SER A 450 -3.40 -2.37 1.85
CA SER A 450 -3.57 -3.65 2.54
C SER A 450 -2.56 -4.66 2.01
N TYR A 451 -1.53 -4.96 2.80
CA TYR A 451 -0.59 -6.05 2.52
C TYR A 451 -0.95 -7.28 3.34
N SER A 452 -0.95 -8.45 2.72
CA SER A 452 -1.09 -9.74 3.42
C SER A 452 0.04 -9.98 4.43
N ASN A 453 1.21 -9.37 4.20
CA ASN A 453 2.38 -9.43 5.08
C ASN A 453 2.55 -8.10 5.83
N PRO A 454 2.50 -8.08 7.18
CA PRO A 454 2.65 -6.85 7.97
C PRO A 454 4.08 -6.27 7.95
N ILE A 455 5.08 -7.04 7.49
CA ILE A 455 6.49 -6.65 7.52
C ILE A 455 6.78 -5.51 6.54
N THR A 456 6.09 -5.45 5.40
CA THR A 456 6.28 -4.37 4.41
C THR A 456 5.84 -3.01 4.96
N PRO A 457 4.63 -2.85 5.53
CA PRO A 457 4.26 -1.66 6.29
C PRO A 457 5.21 -1.32 7.44
N MET A 458 5.66 -2.31 8.21
CA MET A 458 6.62 -2.09 9.30
C MET A 458 7.96 -1.54 8.79
N PHE A 459 8.46 -2.09 7.69
CA PHE A 459 9.71 -1.66 7.06
C PHE A 459 9.60 -0.22 6.55
N ALA A 460 8.52 0.13 5.84
CA ALA A 460 8.27 1.49 5.37
C ALA A 460 8.18 2.50 6.54
N SER A 461 7.46 2.16 7.61
CA SER A 461 7.36 3.01 8.80
C SER A 461 8.73 3.19 9.50
N SER A 462 9.52 2.12 9.62
CA SER A 462 10.86 2.19 10.20
C SER A 462 11.81 3.06 9.37
N MET A 463 11.66 3.06 8.03
CA MET A 463 12.41 3.91 7.12
C MET A 463 12.04 5.39 7.30
N GLY A 464 10.75 5.69 7.44
CA GLY A 464 10.27 7.05 7.74
C GLY A 464 10.81 7.57 9.06
N THR A 465 10.77 6.73 10.10
CA THR A 465 11.34 7.03 11.42
C THR A 465 12.85 7.31 11.33
N TYR A 466 13.60 6.45 10.65
CA TYR A 466 15.03 6.65 10.39
C TYR A 466 15.30 7.98 9.69
N GLY A 467 14.61 8.24 8.59
CA GLY A 467 14.78 9.47 7.82
C GLY A 467 14.48 10.72 8.65
N HIS A 468 13.41 10.71 9.45
CA HIS A 468 13.02 11.83 10.32
C HIS A 468 14.12 12.23 11.31
N PHE A 469 14.66 11.26 12.06
CA PHE A 469 15.66 11.55 13.10
C PHE A 469 17.04 11.82 12.53
N VAL A 470 17.44 11.12 11.46
CA VAL A 470 18.73 11.39 10.80
C VAL A 470 18.73 12.75 10.13
N GLN A 471 17.65 13.14 9.46
CA GLN A 471 17.52 14.49 8.90
C GLN A 471 17.80 15.56 9.95
N LYS A 472 17.14 15.49 11.12
CA LYS A 472 17.34 16.44 12.22
C LYS A 472 18.79 16.46 12.73
N TYR A 473 19.38 15.29 12.96
CA TYR A 473 20.79 15.20 13.37
C TYR A 473 21.75 15.83 12.36
N MET A 474 21.57 15.54 11.08
CA MET A 474 22.44 16.05 10.02
C MET A 474 22.24 17.55 9.78
N SER A 475 21.00 18.02 9.86
CA SER A 475 20.65 19.44 9.83
C SER A 475 21.36 20.21 10.95
N ASP A 476 21.33 19.71 12.18
CA ASP A 476 22.05 20.29 13.32
C ASP A 476 23.57 20.26 13.09
N TYR A 477 24.11 19.11 12.65
CA TYR A 477 25.54 18.92 12.42
C TYR A 477 26.11 19.84 11.33
N HIS A 478 25.35 20.11 10.26
CA HIS A 478 25.80 20.96 9.14
C HIS A 478 25.25 22.39 9.16
N GLY A 479 24.36 22.74 10.09
CA GLY A 479 23.72 24.04 10.17
C GLY A 479 22.78 24.33 9.00
N TRP A 480 21.94 23.36 8.60
CA TRP A 480 20.96 23.49 7.52
C TRP A 480 19.54 23.57 8.05
N SER A 481 18.62 24.20 7.31
CA SER A 481 17.19 24.23 7.66
C SER A 481 16.43 23.08 6.99
N ILE A 482 15.51 22.47 7.72
CA ILE A 482 14.51 21.51 7.22
C ILE A 482 13.13 22.19 7.24
N GLY A 483 12.32 21.98 6.21
CA GLY A 483 10.96 22.54 6.10
C GLY A 483 10.89 24.05 5.84
N GLY A 484 12.04 24.73 5.72
CA GLY A 484 12.14 26.16 5.42
C GLY A 484 12.41 26.45 3.93
N SER A 485 12.14 27.68 3.50
CA SER A 485 12.47 28.14 2.14
C SER A 485 13.96 27.95 1.82
N ASN A 486 14.28 27.30 0.71
CA ASN A 486 15.65 26.92 0.28
C ASN A 486 16.36 25.86 1.16
N GLY A 487 15.64 25.24 2.09
CA GLY A 487 16.08 24.09 2.87
C GLY A 487 15.76 22.76 2.20
N TYR A 488 16.00 21.66 2.92
CA TYR A 488 15.52 20.34 2.51
C TYR A 488 14.06 20.14 2.91
N ALA A 489 13.34 19.31 2.15
CA ALA A 489 12.01 18.86 2.51
C ALA A 489 12.02 18.09 3.84
N GLU A 490 10.93 18.21 4.61
CA GLU A 490 10.79 17.57 5.92
C GLU A 490 10.13 16.20 5.79
N ILE A 491 10.78 15.16 6.31
CA ILE A 491 10.10 13.88 6.54
C ILE A 491 9.06 14.06 7.65
N PRO A 492 7.78 13.72 7.39
CA PRO A 492 6.73 13.86 8.39
C PRO A 492 7.02 13.00 9.62
N ASN A 493 6.54 13.44 10.77
CA ASN A 493 6.75 12.70 12.00
C ASN A 493 5.95 11.38 11.97
N PHE A 494 6.65 10.25 12.02
CA PHE A 494 6.07 8.91 11.89
C PHE A 494 5.73 8.23 13.23
N ASP A 495 5.88 8.91 14.37
CA ASP A 495 5.48 8.36 15.67
C ASP A 495 4.99 9.45 16.66
N TYR A 496 3.92 9.16 17.41
CA TYR A 496 3.17 10.16 18.20
C TYR A 496 3.81 10.54 19.54
N ASN A 497 4.97 9.96 19.92
CA ASN A 497 5.72 10.30 21.14
C ASN A 497 7.20 10.57 20.82
N SER A 498 7.60 11.84 20.90
CA SER A 498 8.66 12.44 20.08
C SER A 498 10.12 12.30 20.56
N THR A 499 10.58 11.17 21.09
CA THR A 499 12.03 10.83 21.27
C THR A 499 12.23 9.33 21.56
N PHE A 500 13.46 8.82 21.40
CA PHE A 500 13.87 7.46 21.78
C PHE A 500 14.39 7.36 23.23
N THR A 501 14.22 8.39 24.06
CA THR A 501 14.91 8.50 25.36
C THR A 501 14.65 7.31 26.29
N ALA A 502 13.44 6.75 26.28
CA ALA A 502 13.08 5.59 27.09
C ALA A 502 13.78 4.28 26.66
N LEU A 503 14.34 4.23 25.44
CA LEU A 503 14.98 3.05 24.86
C LEU A 503 16.50 3.11 24.88
N TYR A 504 17.10 4.20 25.40
CA TYR A 504 18.55 4.39 25.37
C TYR A 504 19.30 3.30 26.11
N ASP A 505 18.90 2.96 27.33
CA ASP A 505 19.60 1.98 28.15
C ASP A 505 19.49 0.57 27.54
N ASP A 506 18.28 0.16 27.11
CA ASP A 506 18.06 -1.11 26.42
C ASP A 506 18.94 -1.26 25.17
N TYR A 507 19.07 -0.19 24.39
CA TYR A 507 19.88 -0.20 23.17
C TYR A 507 21.38 -0.15 23.48
N ILE A 508 21.81 0.54 24.54
CA ILE A 508 23.19 0.49 25.02
C ILE A 508 23.57 -0.95 25.38
N ASP A 509 22.74 -1.64 26.14
CA ASP A 509 22.96 -3.02 26.55
C ASP A 509 23.02 -3.96 25.34
N ALA A 510 22.08 -3.82 24.40
CA ALA A 510 22.05 -4.62 23.18
C ALA A 510 23.28 -4.41 22.26
N LEU A 511 23.90 -3.22 22.30
CA LEU A 511 25.02 -2.85 21.45
C LEU A 511 26.39 -3.04 22.11
N ALA A 512 26.44 -3.33 23.42
CA ALA A 512 27.69 -3.36 24.20
C ALA A 512 28.73 -4.35 23.65
N SER A 513 28.30 -5.50 23.13
CA SER A 513 29.20 -6.50 22.53
C SER A 513 29.89 -6.06 21.24
N TYR A 514 29.41 -4.98 20.62
CA TYR A 514 29.95 -4.42 19.38
C TYR A 514 30.90 -3.24 19.62
N ALA A 515 31.20 -2.92 20.88
CA ALA A 515 32.11 -1.84 21.24
C ALA A 515 33.44 -1.97 20.49
N ALA A 516 33.88 -0.86 19.90
CA ALA A 516 35.12 -0.84 19.14
C ALA A 516 36.32 -1.21 20.01
N SER A 517 37.19 -2.08 19.50
CA SER A 517 38.41 -2.52 20.17
C SER A 517 39.64 -2.18 19.35
N LYS A 518 40.78 -2.01 20.00
CA LYS A 518 42.05 -1.71 19.31
C LYS A 518 43.25 -2.24 20.08
N SER A 519 44.27 -2.61 19.31
CA SER A 519 45.61 -2.92 19.79
C SER A 519 46.58 -2.09 18.96
N VAL A 520 47.18 -1.07 19.59
CA VAL A 520 48.03 -0.09 18.90
C VAL A 520 49.39 -0.01 19.57
N GLY A 521 50.45 0.11 18.78
CA GLY A 521 51.79 0.34 19.28
C GLY A 521 52.02 1.78 19.77
N PRO A 522 53.24 2.05 20.28
CA PRO A 522 53.58 3.33 20.92
C PRO A 522 53.58 4.53 19.97
N SER A 523 53.63 4.35 18.65
CA SER A 523 53.66 5.44 17.67
C SER A 523 52.28 6.03 17.39
N ILE A 524 51.20 5.35 17.77
CA ILE A 524 49.83 5.84 17.61
C ILE A 524 49.46 6.78 18.77
N GLU A 525 49.05 8.00 18.45
CA GLU A 525 48.53 9.00 19.39
C GLU A 525 47.04 8.78 19.67
N SER A 526 46.24 8.61 18.61
CA SER A 526 44.80 8.40 18.75
C SER A 526 44.18 7.65 17.57
N THR A 527 43.02 7.04 17.84
CA THR A 527 42.17 6.41 16.83
C THR A 527 40.76 6.92 17.06
N LYS A 528 40.18 7.58 16.05
CA LYS A 528 38.83 8.13 16.09
C LYS A 528 37.98 7.44 15.04
N PHE A 529 36.71 7.25 15.37
CA PHE A 529 35.76 6.58 14.52
C PHE A 529 34.55 7.49 14.27
N LYS A 530 34.10 7.55 13.01
CA LYS A 530 32.90 8.25 12.58
C LYS A 530 32.02 7.33 11.72
N LEU A 531 30.72 7.32 12.03
CA LEU A 531 29.69 6.79 11.14
C LEU A 531 29.28 7.86 10.12
N LEU A 532 29.25 7.50 8.85
CA LEU A 532 28.83 8.33 7.73
C LEU A 532 27.37 8.00 7.42
N LEU A 533 26.49 9.01 7.37
CA LEU A 533 25.04 8.84 7.15
C LEU A 533 24.49 9.73 6.03
N GLU A 534 25.32 10.53 5.36
CA GLU A 534 24.88 11.44 4.30
C GLU A 534 24.44 10.66 3.05
N ASN A 535 25.41 10.18 2.26
CA ASN A 535 25.14 9.58 0.94
C ASN A 535 25.14 8.05 0.95
N THR A 536 26.02 7.46 1.74
CA THR A 536 26.11 6.01 1.97
C THR A 536 26.34 5.80 3.44
N THR A 537 25.79 4.71 3.99
CA THR A 537 26.23 4.28 5.30
C THR A 537 27.68 3.81 5.20
N GLY A 538 28.54 4.32 6.06
CA GLY A 538 29.97 4.02 6.00
C GLY A 538 30.69 4.26 7.31
N ILE A 539 31.91 3.76 7.41
CA ILE A 539 32.77 3.89 8.57
C ILE A 539 34.04 4.62 8.14
N GLU A 540 34.35 5.74 8.79
CA GLU A 540 35.65 6.40 8.68
C GLU A 540 36.43 6.20 9.99
N VAL A 541 37.63 5.64 9.88
CA VAL A 541 38.58 5.55 11.00
C VAL A 541 39.76 6.48 10.72
N THR A 542 39.97 7.43 11.61
CA THR A 542 41.12 8.36 11.59
C THR A 542 42.16 7.90 12.61
N ILE A 543 43.39 7.72 12.16
CA ILE A 543 44.53 7.29 12.96
C ILE A 543 45.54 8.43 12.98
N THR A 544 45.89 8.91 14.16
CA THR A 544 46.87 9.99 14.33
C THR A 544 48.14 9.41 14.93
N LEU A 545 49.28 9.65 14.29
CA LEU A 545 50.61 9.30 14.78
C LEU A 545 51.11 10.37 15.77
N LYS A 546 51.91 9.96 16.75
CA LYS A 546 52.55 10.88 17.69
C LYS A 546 53.48 11.86 16.96
N SER A 547 53.65 13.04 17.55
CA SER A 547 54.64 14.01 17.08
C SER A 547 56.04 13.38 17.07
N GLY A 548 56.80 13.60 16.00
CA GLY A 548 58.16 13.08 15.82
C GLY A 548 58.25 11.69 15.17
N VAL A 549 57.14 10.97 14.98
CA VAL A 549 57.11 9.74 14.17
C VAL A 549 57.21 10.12 12.69
N THR A 550 58.17 9.52 11.98
CA THR A 550 58.44 9.80 10.55
C THR A 550 58.06 8.64 9.64
N GLU A 551 57.90 7.47 10.22
CA GLU A 551 57.48 6.23 9.62
C GLU A 551 56.02 6.29 9.17
N GLU A 552 55.71 5.65 8.05
CA GLU A 552 54.35 5.63 7.52
C GLU A 552 53.51 4.49 8.10
N LEU A 553 52.21 4.73 8.24
CA LEU A 553 51.22 3.71 8.53
C LEU A 553 50.74 3.05 7.23
N ASN A 554 50.88 1.73 7.16
CA ASN A 554 50.25 0.90 6.14
C ASN A 554 49.17 0.05 6.81
N ALA A 555 47.90 0.38 6.62
CA ALA A 555 46.77 -0.35 7.19
C ALA A 555 45.68 -0.60 6.15
N SER A 556 44.98 -1.71 6.26
CA SER A 556 43.90 -2.08 5.34
C SER A 556 42.85 -2.98 6.01
N CYS A 557 41.69 -3.08 5.37
CA CYS A 557 40.66 -4.06 5.68
C CYS A 557 39.94 -4.49 4.40
N THR A 558 39.18 -5.58 4.49
CA THR A 558 38.30 -6.04 3.41
C THR A 558 36.85 -6.05 3.88
N TYR A 559 35.95 -5.52 3.06
CA TYR A 559 34.51 -5.53 3.29
C TYR A 559 33.79 -5.61 1.93
N GLY A 560 32.73 -6.42 1.84
CA GLY A 560 31.94 -6.55 0.60
C GLY A 560 32.77 -6.98 -0.63
N GLY A 561 33.82 -7.78 -0.43
CA GLY A 561 34.74 -8.19 -1.52
C GLY A 561 35.72 -7.10 -1.98
N LYS A 562 35.68 -5.89 -1.41
CA LYS A 562 36.57 -4.77 -1.72
C LYS A 562 37.61 -4.57 -0.61
N THR A 563 38.85 -4.29 -1.01
CA THR A 563 39.93 -3.89 -0.09
C THR A 563 39.98 -2.37 0.04
N TYR A 564 40.04 -1.90 1.27
CA TYR A 564 40.16 -0.50 1.64
C TYR A 564 41.51 -0.29 2.32
N THR A 565 42.29 0.68 1.83
CA THR A 565 43.63 0.98 2.34
C THR A 565 43.62 2.37 2.98
N ALA A 566 44.31 2.50 4.10
CA ALA A 566 44.51 3.77 4.75
C ALA A 566 45.33 4.71 3.86
N TYR A 567 44.91 5.97 3.78
CA TYR A 567 45.60 7.02 3.06
C TYR A 567 45.96 8.17 3.99
N LYS A 568 47.07 8.85 3.72
CA LYS A 568 47.50 10.02 4.48
C LYS A 568 46.55 11.19 4.21
N SER A 569 45.88 11.70 5.24
CA SER A 569 44.88 12.78 5.11
C SER A 569 45.37 14.14 5.64
N GLY A 570 46.54 14.18 6.26
CA GLY A 570 47.12 15.38 6.84
C GLY A 570 48.43 15.09 7.55
N ASP A 571 48.98 16.10 8.22
CA ASP A 571 50.17 15.91 9.05
C ASP A 571 49.88 14.89 10.16
N ARG A 572 50.66 13.80 10.17
CA ARG A 572 50.53 12.65 11.09
C ARG A 572 49.18 11.92 11.06
N GLN A 573 48.30 12.22 10.12
CA GLN A 573 46.94 11.64 10.07
C GLN A 573 46.76 10.71 8.88
N TYR A 574 46.20 9.55 9.17
CA TYR A 574 45.78 8.55 8.20
C TYR A 574 44.28 8.30 8.35
N LYS A 575 43.60 8.09 7.23
CA LYS A 575 42.18 7.75 7.20
C LYS A 575 41.96 6.48 6.41
N ILE A 576 41.03 5.65 6.88
CA ILE A 576 40.44 4.56 6.10
C ILE A 576 38.94 4.76 6.10
N ARG A 577 38.35 4.77 4.91
CA ARG A 577 36.93 5.04 4.69
C ARG A 577 36.29 3.85 4.00
N ILE A 578 35.48 3.13 4.76
CA ILE A 578 34.71 1.96 4.31
C ILE A 578 33.32 2.47 3.96
N GLU A 579 32.96 2.38 2.69
CA GLU A 579 31.68 2.89 2.16
C GLU A 579 30.76 1.74 1.74
N GLY A 580 29.45 2.01 1.69
CA GLY A 580 28.46 1.05 1.18
C GLY A 580 28.14 -0.06 2.19
N ILE A 581 28.08 0.29 3.47
CA ILE A 581 27.66 -0.68 4.50
C ILE A 581 26.15 -0.86 4.39
N TYR A 582 25.71 -2.09 4.18
CA TYR A 582 24.30 -2.42 4.05
C TYR A 582 23.58 -2.20 5.37
N ALA A 583 22.30 -1.85 5.30
CA ALA A 583 21.49 -1.69 6.49
C ALA A 583 21.36 -2.98 7.31
N GLN A 584 21.59 -4.15 6.70
CA GLN A 584 21.63 -5.45 7.40
C GLN A 584 23.01 -5.77 7.98
N ASP A 585 24.05 -5.06 7.55
CA ASP A 585 25.45 -5.32 7.89
C ASP A 585 25.99 -4.35 8.95
N LEU A 586 25.11 -3.56 9.61
CA LEU A 586 25.53 -2.57 10.61
C LEU A 586 26.18 -3.19 11.85
N ASP A 587 25.86 -4.47 12.12
CA ASP A 587 26.40 -5.30 13.18
C ASP A 587 27.75 -5.95 12.81
N LYS A 588 28.10 -5.99 11.51
CA LYS A 588 29.33 -6.64 11.07
C LYS A 588 30.57 -5.93 11.60
N MET A 589 31.39 -6.70 12.32
CA MET A 589 32.68 -6.25 12.84
C MET A 589 33.74 -6.30 11.74
N ILE A 590 34.35 -5.14 11.47
CA ILE A 590 35.40 -4.96 10.46
C ILE A 590 36.72 -4.72 11.19
N THR A 591 37.70 -5.60 10.93
CA THR A 591 39.04 -5.49 11.51
C THR A 591 39.99 -4.86 10.51
N ILE A 592 40.57 -3.73 10.90
CA ILE A 592 41.60 -3.00 10.17
C ILE A 592 42.94 -3.40 10.77
N ASN A 593 43.83 -3.96 9.95
CA ASN A 593 45.16 -4.38 10.36
C ASN A 593 46.22 -3.62 9.59
N GLY A 594 47.37 -3.37 10.22
CA GLY A 594 48.46 -2.66 9.59
C GLY A 594 49.72 -2.62 10.42
N THR A 595 50.71 -1.89 9.91
CA THR A 595 51.96 -1.63 10.61
C THR A 595 52.42 -0.19 10.43
N VAL A 596 53.02 0.38 11.47
CA VAL A 596 53.84 1.60 11.36
C VAL A 596 55.29 1.18 11.13
N GLY A 597 55.94 1.75 10.11
CA GLY A 597 57.35 1.46 9.81
C GLY A 597 57.67 0.00 9.49
N GLY A 598 56.66 -0.79 9.10
CA GLY A 598 56.80 -2.20 8.71
C GLY A 598 56.99 -3.20 9.86
N SER A 599 56.94 -2.78 11.12
CA SER A 599 57.20 -3.66 12.27
C SER A 599 56.29 -3.42 13.49
N GLU A 600 55.83 -2.19 13.72
CA GLU A 600 54.92 -1.89 14.82
C GLU A 600 53.48 -2.20 14.42
N ASN A 601 52.87 -3.21 15.05
CA ASN A 601 51.51 -3.65 14.71
C ASN A 601 50.43 -2.62 15.10
N PHE A 602 49.47 -2.47 14.21
CA PHE A 602 48.20 -1.76 14.42
C PHE A 602 47.04 -2.69 14.11
N SER A 603 46.07 -2.77 15.02
CA SER A 603 44.79 -3.44 14.78
C SER A 603 43.66 -2.66 15.42
N ALA A 604 42.55 -2.49 14.71
CA ALA A 604 41.32 -1.90 15.22
C ALA A 604 40.10 -2.63 14.65
N THR A 605 39.20 -3.08 15.52
CA THR A 605 37.93 -3.69 15.13
C THR A 605 36.79 -2.72 15.41
N VAL A 606 36.01 -2.42 14.37
CA VAL A 606 34.93 -1.41 14.38
C VAL A 606 33.68 -1.94 13.69
N SER A 607 32.53 -1.41 14.04
CA SER A 607 31.24 -1.65 13.36
C SER A 607 30.37 -0.41 13.48
N ALA A 608 29.29 -0.31 12.70
CA ALA A 608 28.33 0.78 12.87
C ALA A 608 27.67 0.69 14.26
N PHE A 609 27.39 -0.52 14.74
CA PHE A 609 26.88 -0.77 16.10
C PHE A 609 27.83 -0.29 17.19
N GLY A 610 29.14 -0.48 17.03
CA GLY A 610 30.13 0.09 17.93
C GLY A 610 30.09 1.62 17.99
N TYR A 611 29.69 2.29 16.91
CA TYR A 611 29.51 3.75 16.90
C TYR A 611 28.29 4.13 17.69
N MET A 612 27.18 3.44 17.43
CA MET A 612 25.90 3.67 18.08
C MET A 612 26.06 3.50 19.59
N TYR A 613 26.71 2.42 20.03
CA TYR A 613 27.08 2.20 21.43
C TYR A 613 27.86 3.37 22.01
N ALA A 614 28.94 3.81 21.35
CA ALA A 614 29.76 4.92 21.82
C ALA A 614 29.01 6.26 21.85
N ALA A 615 28.11 6.49 20.89
CA ALA A 615 27.31 7.71 20.82
C ALA A 615 26.23 7.74 21.90
N LEU A 616 25.54 6.63 22.16
CA LEU A 616 24.50 6.51 23.19
C LEU A 616 25.09 6.59 24.61
N SER A 617 26.19 5.88 24.83
CA SER A 617 26.89 5.81 26.12
C SER A 617 27.60 7.11 26.50
N ASN A 618 27.83 8.02 25.55
CA ASN A 618 28.50 9.30 25.83
C ASN A 618 27.49 10.33 26.39
N PRO A 619 27.67 10.82 27.63
CA PRO A 619 26.79 11.84 28.22
C PRO A 619 26.81 13.18 27.47
N GLN A 620 27.85 13.46 26.69
CA GLN A 620 28.01 14.71 25.93
C GLN A 620 27.40 14.65 24.52
N SER A 621 26.90 13.49 24.08
CA SER A 621 26.20 13.39 22.79
C SER A 621 24.85 14.13 22.86
N SER A 622 24.53 14.92 21.83
CA SER A 622 23.23 15.59 21.72
C SER A 622 22.09 14.58 21.60
N ASN A 623 20.89 14.99 22.02
CA ASN A 623 19.69 14.15 21.89
C ASN A 623 19.41 13.80 20.42
N TYR A 624 19.55 14.75 19.48
CA TYR A 624 19.40 14.45 18.05
C TYR A 624 20.32 13.34 17.58
N LYS A 625 21.57 13.32 18.04
CA LYS A 625 22.51 12.26 17.70
C LYS A 625 22.07 10.92 18.29
N LYS A 626 21.66 10.90 19.56
CA LYS A 626 21.21 9.67 20.23
C LYS A 626 19.93 9.10 19.61
N ASP A 627 18.95 9.95 19.33
CA ASP A 627 17.71 9.56 18.65
C ASP A 627 18.01 9.02 17.24
N ALA A 628 18.90 9.65 16.48
CA ALA A 628 19.32 9.15 15.17
C ALA A 628 19.98 7.76 15.23
N MET A 629 20.78 7.47 16.26
CA MET A 629 21.37 6.13 16.46
C MET A 629 20.29 5.10 16.80
N CYS A 630 19.33 5.45 17.66
CA CYS A 630 18.24 4.56 18.02
C CYS A 630 17.31 4.27 16.83
N ALA A 631 17.03 5.28 16.01
CA ALA A 631 16.25 5.13 14.80
C ALA A 631 16.96 4.21 13.80
N LEU A 632 18.28 4.36 13.62
CA LEU A 632 19.10 3.49 12.77
C LEU A 632 19.14 2.05 13.29
N TYR A 633 19.27 1.83 14.60
CA TYR A 633 19.21 0.49 15.18
C TYR A 633 17.83 -0.15 14.99
N SER A 634 16.76 0.61 15.20
CA SER A 634 15.37 0.13 15.00
C SER A 634 15.12 -0.23 13.54
N PHE A 635 15.63 0.58 12.60
CA PHE A 635 15.58 0.30 11.17
C PHE A 635 16.33 -0.99 10.81
N TRP A 636 17.55 -1.21 11.33
CA TRP A 636 18.29 -2.48 11.14
C TRP A 636 17.49 -3.69 11.63
N ARG A 637 16.83 -3.61 12.79
CA ARG A 637 16.02 -4.72 13.33
C ARG A 637 14.93 -5.14 12.35
N VAL A 638 14.21 -4.17 11.78
CA VAL A 638 13.14 -4.44 10.82
C VAL A 638 13.70 -4.88 9.48
N ALA A 639 14.78 -4.26 8.99
CA ALA A 639 15.44 -4.66 7.74
C ALA A 639 15.97 -6.10 7.77
N ASN A 640 16.46 -6.55 8.92
CA ASN A 640 16.92 -7.94 9.11
C ASN A 640 15.79 -8.96 9.12
N VAL A 641 14.61 -8.57 9.60
CA VAL A 641 13.42 -9.40 9.48
C VAL A 641 12.96 -9.41 8.03
N TYR A 642 12.83 -8.25 7.39
CA TYR A 642 12.38 -8.11 6.00
C TYR A 642 13.17 -8.97 5.02
N LYS A 643 14.52 -9.00 5.12
CA LYS A 643 15.40 -9.84 4.28
C LYS A 643 15.13 -11.34 4.36
N GLN A 644 14.48 -11.82 5.41
CA GLN A 644 14.14 -13.25 5.54
C GLN A 644 12.85 -13.61 4.78
N TYR A 645 12.11 -12.61 4.30
CA TYR A 645 10.80 -12.76 3.65
C TYR A 645 10.79 -12.38 2.17
N ASP A 646 11.71 -11.50 1.74
CA ASP A 646 11.97 -11.09 0.34
C ASP A 646 13.20 -11.85 -0.18
#